data_AF-A0A1H7UTK2-F1
#
_entry.id   AF-A0A1H7UTK2-F1
#
_cell.length_a   1.000
_cell.length_b   1.000
_cell.length_c   1.000
_cell.angle_alpha   90.00
_cell.angle_beta   90.00
_cell.angle_gamma   90.00
#
_symmetry.space_group_name_H-M   'P 1'
#
loop_
_entity.id
_entity.type
_entity.pdbx_description
1 polymer ?
#
loop_
_entity_poly.entity_id
_entity_poly.type
_entity_poly.pdbx_seq_one_letter_code
_entity_poly.pdbx_strand_id
1 'polypeptide(L)'
;MNSLRKQQGMATILLVLLIGLTVMIITSTVAKSLISNKEANVAAHAQTNVQLMGWSGVSAFREYLLKKYKDTDINDFRQSLLNTGEIQLLNDDTNQRYVTVEVKDVKGCNGLTNNPDGSTGTKCIVIANILSKSGSAQSATTIQAIYDLAADLIKYKSVINFTGQTFMSGTTISGEDPTKPDEYVELNVDGGSLSLQAGFKIKNIKNLTINVKKDKDGKGGNVYIDCLIDACGTRNGAVININAEGYVHIINGGNFGNISSGEWVKLLTNVKAENIKAIGDVTLSLGSKAQNISTDGNISLTEGGYAANLHTNKDVTLRTNVEVSSITTHQGNVNISVSSKVNGNVMAGGNVTMIGTSVVTGDITSGGKVNISSSDVKGSVRAKEFIDLDTFSKIEQSAYAHNQSKQGIGVYKAGVRLSTSWIGGNVYSNGPLRLLDGLIAEDVKGDVYLANFSTSNQNGVVEGFKNAISGKIYEKLTSIPQLSTFPDIPKYDISETIASIQEAIQNMTFETRVDVRQYRNDANYIFVREYGAARVYLNHLRNESSRITYMYEYDATNNIHKQFAVDTSGNKTQIMKIDPENSNSGSRGFYLGKYTLNSKDYVGAICETIHEEQVMTNSLGLRTEHKSGYCTSQIIGYLPRVSLDFNGLDGKDRYIFGWPKDYDYTLPDTWYIRSMDTSTFDNASFAPGILYFEGKLIISGKANLAADSTDSVFTNTFLAEGDIDAIAMSPRIYSPRNITRNPNATDALICSRNLGTTSNTKFSVSPPATTPATLSNKFLTPVNLCQDANTMYKNTNRLPNGTLDTVTIDNKEITKLELGLVALMSNQVVRIGACAQIYGDVLARSNVEGSAACGIGEKNGIFGNISSQGVPPYTSVQQHNTMGAGTNIYIPKNEYKNLNKVDDVNANDFIAIKNADLQWAKYQ
;
A
#
# COMPACT_ATOMS: atom_id res chain seq x y z
N MET A 1 -109.90 22.64 -15.55
CA MET A 1 -108.64 22.03 -16.04
C MET A 1 -108.11 21.06 -14.99
N ASN A 2 -108.09 19.78 -15.36
CA ASN A 2 -107.41 18.59 -14.82
C ASN A 2 -106.87 18.60 -13.38
N SER A 3 -107.49 17.79 -12.51
CA SER A 3 -106.84 17.24 -11.31
C SER A 3 -106.01 16.00 -11.70
N LEU A 4 -104.68 16.09 -11.63
CA LEU A 4 -103.80 14.92 -11.68
C LEU A 4 -103.78 14.23 -10.31
N ARG A 5 -104.40 13.06 -10.21
CA ARG A 5 -104.40 12.21 -9.00
C ARG A 5 -103.47 11.00 -9.20
N LYS A 6 -102.33 11.05 -8.51
CA LYS A 6 -101.46 9.98 -7.97
C LYS A 6 -101.20 8.71 -8.81
N GLN A 7 -100.03 8.66 -9.45
CA GLN A 7 -99.20 7.45 -9.61
C GLN A 7 -97.88 7.65 -8.84
N GLN A 8 -97.88 7.48 -7.51
CA GLN A 8 -96.68 7.70 -6.66
C GLN A 8 -96.07 6.40 -6.09
N GLY A 9 -96.62 5.22 -6.41
CA GLY A 9 -96.11 3.94 -5.92
C GLY A 9 -95.12 3.25 -6.86
N MET A 10 -95.46 3.10 -8.15
CA MET A 10 -94.60 2.41 -9.11
C MET A 10 -93.35 3.22 -9.48
N ALA A 11 -93.44 4.54 -9.61
CA ALA A 11 -92.29 5.38 -9.97
C ALA A 11 -91.18 5.33 -8.91
N THR A 12 -91.53 5.31 -7.63
CA THR A 12 -90.56 5.25 -6.53
C THR A 12 -89.88 3.88 -6.44
N ILE A 13 -90.62 2.78 -6.65
CA ILE A 13 -90.05 1.42 -6.71
C ILE A 13 -89.11 1.30 -7.92
N LEU A 14 -89.51 1.81 -9.08
CA LEU A 14 -88.68 1.81 -10.28
C LEU A 14 -87.42 2.66 -10.09
N LEU A 15 -87.53 3.83 -9.45
CA LEU A 15 -86.39 4.70 -9.15
C LEU A 15 -85.42 4.04 -8.17
N VAL A 16 -85.92 3.41 -7.10
CA VAL A 16 -85.08 2.68 -6.13
C VAL A 16 -84.39 1.48 -6.78
N LEU A 17 -85.07 0.78 -7.70
CA LEU A 17 -84.52 -0.36 -8.42
C LEU A 17 -83.48 0.09 -9.47
N LEU A 18 -83.69 1.23 -10.14
CA LEU A 18 -82.72 1.85 -11.04
C LEU A 18 -81.49 2.40 -10.30
N ILE A 19 -81.70 3.01 -9.13
CA ILE A 19 -80.60 3.45 -8.25
C ILE A 19 -79.82 2.22 -7.73
N GLY A 20 -80.53 1.14 -7.36
CA GLY A 20 -79.90 -0.12 -6.97
C GLY A 20 -79.04 -0.73 -8.07
N LEU A 21 -79.56 -0.79 -9.31
CA LEU A 21 -78.81 -1.28 -10.47
C LEU A 21 -77.62 -0.41 -10.83
N THR A 22 -77.76 0.92 -10.79
CA THR A 22 -76.66 1.85 -11.11
C THR A 22 -75.55 1.80 -10.06
N VAL A 23 -75.87 1.71 -8.76
CA VAL A 23 -74.88 1.51 -7.69
C VAL A 23 -74.17 0.15 -7.86
N MET A 24 -74.90 -0.91 -8.21
CA MET A 24 -74.31 -2.24 -8.44
C MET A 24 -73.36 -2.25 -9.65
N ILE A 25 -73.69 -1.52 -10.72
CA ILE A 25 -72.80 -1.36 -11.89
C ILE A 25 -71.57 -0.53 -11.54
N ILE A 26 -71.72 0.59 -10.81
CA ILE A 26 -70.60 1.45 -10.41
C ILE A 26 -69.65 0.70 -9.47
N THR A 27 -70.18 0.01 -8.46
CA THR A 27 -69.36 -0.81 -7.55
C THR A 27 -68.67 -1.97 -8.25
N SER A 28 -69.31 -2.63 -9.21
CA SER A 28 -68.68 -3.67 -10.05
C SER A 28 -67.54 -3.11 -10.92
N THR A 29 -67.73 -1.92 -11.51
CA THR A 29 -66.69 -1.24 -12.31
C THR A 29 -65.52 -0.80 -11.44
N VAL A 30 -65.77 -0.25 -10.25
CA VAL A 30 -64.72 0.15 -9.29
C VAL A 30 -64.00 -1.09 -8.74
N ALA A 31 -64.72 -2.17 -8.43
CA ALA A 31 -64.13 -3.43 -7.99
C ALA A 31 -63.24 -4.05 -9.08
N LYS A 32 -63.69 -4.07 -10.34
CA LYS A 32 -62.88 -4.52 -11.48
C LYS A 32 -61.65 -3.64 -11.70
N SER A 33 -61.78 -2.32 -11.57
CA SER A 33 -60.66 -1.38 -11.68
C SER A 33 -59.65 -1.54 -10.54
N LEU A 34 -60.10 -1.78 -9.31
CA LEU A 34 -59.23 -2.06 -8.15
C LEU A 34 -58.52 -3.41 -8.28
N ILE A 35 -59.22 -4.44 -8.77
CA ILE A 35 -58.61 -5.74 -9.05
C ILE A 35 -57.56 -5.59 -10.15
N SER A 36 -57.88 -4.88 -11.24
CA SER A 36 -56.94 -4.60 -12.33
C SER A 36 -55.72 -3.79 -11.87
N ASN A 37 -55.90 -2.76 -11.03
CA ASN A 37 -54.78 -1.99 -10.46
C ASN A 37 -53.96 -2.80 -9.46
N LYS A 38 -54.61 -3.67 -8.68
CA LYS A 38 -53.93 -4.61 -7.78
C LYS A 38 -53.11 -5.62 -8.57
N GLU A 39 -53.68 -6.21 -9.61
CA GLU A 39 -53.00 -7.14 -10.52
C GLU A 39 -51.84 -6.45 -11.25
N ALA A 40 -52.03 -5.20 -11.71
CA ALA A 40 -50.97 -4.40 -12.32
C ALA A 40 -49.83 -4.08 -11.35
N ASN A 41 -50.14 -3.74 -10.09
CA ASN A 41 -49.11 -3.50 -9.07
C ASN A 41 -48.40 -4.79 -8.65
N VAL A 42 -49.12 -5.91 -8.54
CA VAL A 42 -48.53 -7.23 -8.26
C VAL A 42 -47.62 -7.67 -9.41
N ALA A 43 -48.05 -7.45 -10.66
CA ALA A 43 -47.23 -7.70 -11.84
C ALA A 43 -45.99 -6.80 -11.87
N ALA A 44 -46.12 -5.51 -11.54
CA ALA A 44 -45.00 -4.59 -11.46
C ALA A 44 -43.98 -5.01 -10.38
N HIS A 45 -44.44 -5.41 -9.19
CA HIS A 45 -43.56 -5.92 -8.13
C HIS A 45 -42.93 -7.27 -8.49
N ALA A 46 -43.69 -8.18 -9.12
CA ALA A 46 -43.17 -9.44 -9.63
C ALA A 46 -42.05 -9.21 -10.67
N GLN A 47 -42.26 -8.25 -11.57
CA GLN A 47 -41.29 -7.86 -12.58
C GLN A 47 -40.03 -7.24 -11.95
N THR A 48 -40.17 -6.31 -11.00
CA THR A 48 -39.00 -5.73 -10.28
C THR A 48 -38.20 -6.80 -9.54
N ASN A 49 -38.86 -7.76 -8.90
CA ASN A 49 -38.17 -8.84 -8.19
C ASN A 49 -37.37 -9.74 -9.15
N VAL A 50 -37.96 -10.11 -10.29
CA VAL A 50 -37.27 -10.91 -11.31
C VAL A 50 -36.14 -10.11 -11.97
N GLN A 51 -36.27 -8.78 -12.10
CA GLN A 51 -35.17 -7.90 -12.53
C GLN A 51 -34.01 -7.89 -11.54
N LEU A 52 -34.27 -7.74 -10.24
CA LEU A 52 -33.23 -7.80 -9.19
C LEU A 52 -32.52 -9.18 -9.18
N MET A 53 -33.27 -10.26 -9.42
CA MET A 53 -32.69 -11.59 -9.58
C MET A 53 -31.84 -11.71 -10.85
N GLY A 54 -32.28 -11.12 -11.97
CA GLY A 54 -31.48 -11.01 -13.18
C GLY A 54 -30.15 -10.31 -12.95
N TRP A 55 -30.16 -9.18 -12.21
CA TRP A 55 -28.94 -8.45 -11.82
C TRP A 55 -28.00 -9.26 -10.92
N SER A 56 -28.58 -10.01 -9.98
CA SER A 56 -27.82 -10.94 -9.15
C SER A 56 -27.20 -12.06 -10.01
N GLY A 57 -27.91 -12.52 -11.02
CA GLY A 57 -27.44 -13.48 -12.03
C GLY A 57 -26.27 -12.97 -12.87
N VAL A 58 -26.25 -11.70 -13.24
CA VAL A 58 -25.09 -11.05 -13.91
C VAL A 58 -23.83 -11.15 -13.04
N SER A 59 -23.96 -10.82 -11.75
CA SER A 59 -22.83 -10.92 -10.83
C SER A 59 -22.39 -12.36 -10.59
N ALA A 60 -23.34 -13.29 -10.42
CA ALA A 60 -23.03 -14.70 -10.22
C ALA A 60 -22.38 -15.34 -11.46
N PHE A 61 -22.79 -14.95 -12.66
CA PHE A 61 -22.17 -15.43 -13.90
C PHE A 61 -20.75 -14.89 -14.07
N ARG A 62 -20.48 -13.64 -13.65
CA ARG A 62 -19.12 -13.10 -13.58
C ARG A 62 -18.21 -13.97 -12.71
N GLU A 63 -18.65 -14.34 -11.51
CA GLU A 63 -17.88 -15.24 -10.63
C GLU A 63 -17.70 -16.63 -11.24
N TYR A 64 -18.73 -17.15 -11.91
CA TYR A 64 -18.65 -18.42 -12.64
C TYR A 64 -17.58 -18.37 -13.75
N LEU A 65 -17.52 -17.30 -14.55
CA LEU A 65 -16.51 -17.14 -15.61
C LEU A 65 -15.09 -17.10 -15.03
N LEU A 66 -14.88 -16.39 -13.92
CA LEU A 66 -13.58 -16.33 -13.23
C LEU A 66 -13.16 -17.69 -12.69
N LYS A 67 -14.09 -18.42 -12.07
CA LYS A 67 -13.84 -19.77 -11.55
C LYS A 67 -13.55 -20.77 -12.67
N LYS A 68 -14.37 -20.78 -13.72
CA LYS A 68 -14.23 -21.70 -14.86
C LYS A 68 -12.90 -21.50 -15.58
N TYR A 69 -12.42 -20.25 -15.66
CA TYR A 69 -11.11 -19.93 -16.23
C TYR A 69 -9.96 -20.49 -15.39
N LYS A 70 -10.03 -20.37 -14.04
CA LYS A 70 -9.01 -20.95 -13.15
C LYS A 70 -8.86 -22.46 -13.29
N ASP A 71 -9.98 -23.14 -13.54
CA ASP A 71 -10.07 -24.60 -13.56
C ASP A 71 -9.80 -25.23 -14.96
N THR A 72 -9.57 -24.43 -16.01
CA THR A 72 -9.46 -24.93 -17.40
C THR A 72 -8.21 -24.36 -18.10
N ASP A 73 -7.57 -25.14 -18.99
CA ASP A 73 -6.52 -24.64 -19.88
C ASP A 73 -7.07 -23.50 -20.77
N ILE A 74 -6.24 -22.47 -21.01
CA ILE A 74 -6.57 -21.30 -21.84
C ILE A 74 -7.06 -21.67 -23.24
N ASN A 75 -6.52 -22.75 -23.81
CA ASN A 75 -6.88 -23.24 -25.14
C ASN A 75 -8.24 -23.96 -25.14
N ASP A 76 -8.63 -24.49 -23.99
CA ASP A 76 -9.87 -25.26 -23.80
C ASP A 76 -11.01 -24.40 -23.23
N PHE A 77 -10.71 -23.25 -22.60
CA PHE A 77 -11.71 -22.36 -21.98
C PHE A 77 -12.80 -21.92 -22.95
N ARG A 78 -12.43 -21.47 -24.16
CA ARG A 78 -13.37 -21.04 -25.20
C ARG A 78 -14.33 -22.16 -25.60
N GLN A 79 -13.79 -23.35 -25.85
CA GLN A 79 -14.59 -24.51 -26.25
C GLN A 79 -15.46 -25.02 -25.09
N SER A 80 -14.94 -24.96 -23.85
CA SER A 80 -15.70 -25.35 -22.67
C SER A 80 -16.95 -24.49 -22.50
N LEU A 81 -16.87 -23.16 -22.63
CA LEU A 81 -18.02 -22.27 -22.46
C LEU A 81 -19.09 -22.45 -23.56
N LEU A 82 -18.68 -22.66 -24.81
CA LEU A 82 -19.61 -22.87 -25.92
C LEU A 82 -20.29 -24.25 -25.86
N ASN A 83 -19.63 -25.25 -25.26
CA ASN A 83 -20.14 -26.62 -25.16
C ASN A 83 -20.90 -26.92 -23.85
N THR A 84 -20.97 -25.98 -22.90
CA THR A 84 -21.58 -26.24 -21.56
C THR A 84 -23.11 -26.29 -21.59
N GLY A 85 -23.79 -25.88 -22.67
CA GLY A 85 -25.26 -25.79 -22.69
C GLY A 85 -25.79 -24.71 -21.73
N GLU A 86 -27.03 -24.85 -21.25
CA GLU A 86 -27.60 -23.93 -20.25
C GLU A 86 -26.90 -24.10 -18.89
N ILE A 87 -26.32 -23.01 -18.39
CA ILE A 87 -25.65 -22.97 -17.08
C ILE A 87 -26.68 -22.54 -16.04
N GLN A 88 -26.95 -23.41 -15.06
CA GLN A 88 -27.84 -23.08 -13.94
C GLN A 88 -27.05 -22.40 -12.82
N LEU A 89 -27.37 -21.14 -12.53
CA LEU A 89 -26.76 -20.37 -11.43
C LEU A 89 -27.59 -20.41 -10.15
N LEU A 90 -28.91 -20.50 -10.28
CA LEU A 90 -29.84 -20.67 -9.17
C LEU A 90 -30.95 -21.64 -9.60
N ASN A 91 -31.17 -22.66 -8.78
CA ASN A 91 -32.33 -23.53 -8.86
C ASN A 91 -32.98 -23.65 -7.48
N ASP A 92 -34.06 -22.91 -7.25
CA ASP A 92 -34.88 -22.99 -6.04
C ASP A 92 -36.28 -23.51 -6.40
N ASP A 93 -36.40 -24.83 -6.40
CA ASP A 93 -37.65 -25.55 -6.69
C ASP A 93 -38.75 -25.26 -5.64
N THR A 94 -38.37 -24.87 -4.42
CA THR A 94 -39.32 -24.61 -3.32
C THR A 94 -40.09 -23.31 -3.57
N ASN A 95 -39.38 -22.27 -4.03
CA ASN A 95 -39.99 -20.96 -4.35
C ASN A 95 -40.24 -20.75 -5.86
N GLN A 96 -39.96 -21.77 -6.67
CA GLN A 96 -40.02 -21.77 -8.14
C GLN A 96 -39.20 -20.64 -8.77
N ARG A 97 -37.98 -20.39 -8.27
CA ARG A 97 -37.09 -19.34 -8.76
C ARG A 97 -35.89 -19.94 -9.48
N TYR A 98 -35.64 -19.48 -10.69
CA TYR A 98 -34.62 -20.02 -11.57
C TYR A 98 -33.79 -18.88 -12.17
N VAL A 99 -32.46 -19.04 -12.16
CA VAL A 99 -31.54 -18.19 -12.92
C VAL A 99 -30.68 -19.10 -13.77
N THR A 100 -30.85 -19.00 -15.08
CA THR A 100 -30.08 -19.76 -16.07
C THR A 100 -29.32 -18.81 -17.00
N VAL A 101 -28.19 -19.28 -17.50
CA VAL A 101 -27.34 -18.52 -18.42
C VAL A 101 -27.12 -19.32 -19.69
N GLU A 102 -27.35 -18.65 -20.81
CA GLU A 102 -27.07 -19.16 -22.13
C GLU A 102 -25.94 -18.32 -22.75
N VAL A 103 -24.77 -18.94 -22.94
CA VAL A 103 -23.64 -18.29 -23.61
C VAL A 103 -23.93 -18.25 -25.11
N LYS A 104 -24.09 -17.04 -25.67
CA LYS A 104 -24.46 -16.84 -27.08
C LYS A 104 -23.24 -16.80 -27.98
N ASP A 105 -22.18 -16.16 -27.53
CA ASP A 105 -20.96 -16.03 -28.32
C ASP A 105 -19.76 -15.78 -27.42
N VAL A 106 -18.59 -16.20 -27.90
CA VAL A 106 -17.29 -15.89 -27.32
C VAL A 106 -16.41 -15.40 -28.46
N LYS A 107 -15.91 -14.16 -28.39
CA LYS A 107 -15.05 -13.55 -29.42
C LYS A 107 -13.63 -13.35 -28.89
N GLY A 108 -12.63 -13.58 -29.73
CA GLY A 108 -11.21 -13.47 -29.37
C GLY A 108 -10.74 -14.60 -28.44
N CYS A 109 -9.92 -14.23 -27.43
CA CYS A 109 -9.29 -15.08 -26.41
C CYS A 109 -7.92 -15.69 -26.77
N ASN A 110 -7.33 -15.34 -27.92
CA ASN A 110 -5.97 -15.78 -28.30
C ASN A 110 -4.84 -14.96 -27.64
N GLY A 111 -5.17 -13.89 -26.92
CA GLY A 111 -4.23 -12.95 -26.30
C GLY A 111 -4.07 -13.05 -24.78
N LEU A 112 -4.55 -14.12 -24.17
CA LEU A 112 -4.42 -14.37 -22.74
C LEU A 112 -3.11 -15.13 -22.39
N THR A 113 -2.25 -15.41 -23.37
CA THR A 113 -0.92 -16.00 -23.17
C THR A 113 0.16 -14.92 -23.04
N ASN A 114 1.10 -15.12 -22.10
CA ASN A 114 2.31 -14.32 -21.99
C ASN A 114 3.23 -14.59 -23.19
N ASN A 115 3.16 -13.75 -24.21
CA ASN A 115 4.16 -13.73 -25.25
C ASN A 115 5.28 -12.75 -24.82
N PRO A 116 6.54 -13.20 -24.64
CA PRO A 116 7.66 -12.37 -24.16
C PRO A 116 8.04 -11.22 -25.12
N ASP A 117 7.42 -11.17 -26.30
CA ASP A 117 7.59 -10.22 -27.39
C ASP A 117 6.61 -9.02 -27.36
N GLY A 118 5.71 -8.92 -26.37
CA GLY A 118 4.93 -7.70 -26.14
C GLY A 118 3.88 -7.37 -27.21
N SER A 119 3.47 -8.34 -28.03
CA SER A 119 2.36 -8.18 -28.97
C SER A 119 1.00 -8.28 -28.24
N THR A 120 0.21 -7.21 -28.26
CA THR A 120 -1.15 -7.18 -27.68
C THR A 120 -2.06 -8.15 -28.42
N GLY A 121 -2.35 -9.30 -27.82
CA GLY A 121 -3.32 -10.25 -28.37
C GLY A 121 -4.77 -9.74 -28.30
N THR A 122 -5.67 -10.44 -28.97
CA THR A 122 -7.09 -10.05 -29.11
C THR A 122 -7.88 -10.24 -27.80
N LYS A 123 -8.60 -9.19 -27.39
CA LYS A 123 -9.48 -9.17 -26.21
C LYS A 123 -10.46 -10.36 -26.20
N CYS A 124 -10.72 -10.93 -25.02
CA CYS A 124 -11.67 -12.03 -24.86
C CYS A 124 -13.03 -11.47 -24.45
N ILE A 125 -14.03 -11.58 -25.32
CA ILE A 125 -15.38 -11.03 -25.10
C ILE A 125 -16.37 -12.19 -24.98
N VAL A 126 -17.06 -12.31 -23.86
CA VAL A 126 -18.12 -13.32 -23.64
C VAL A 126 -19.48 -12.63 -23.66
N ILE A 127 -20.36 -13.08 -24.54
CA ILE A 127 -21.74 -12.58 -24.66
C ILE A 127 -22.67 -13.67 -24.13
N ALA A 128 -23.43 -13.37 -23.10
CA ALA A 128 -24.35 -14.31 -22.48
C ALA A 128 -25.71 -13.68 -22.19
N ASN A 129 -26.76 -14.47 -22.35
CA ASN A 129 -28.11 -14.12 -21.94
C ASN A 129 -28.39 -14.75 -20.58
N ILE A 130 -28.73 -13.93 -19.60
CA ILE A 130 -29.07 -14.35 -18.25
C ILE A 130 -30.58 -14.28 -18.13
N LEU A 131 -31.21 -15.45 -18.06
CA LEU A 131 -32.64 -15.61 -17.88
C LEU A 131 -32.94 -15.77 -16.39
N SER A 132 -33.76 -14.89 -15.84
CA SER A 132 -34.35 -15.08 -14.51
C SER A 132 -35.85 -15.31 -14.65
N LYS A 133 -36.36 -16.32 -13.95
CA LYS A 133 -37.78 -16.72 -13.97
C LYS A 133 -38.26 -17.00 -12.56
N SER A 134 -39.46 -16.54 -12.25
CA SER A 134 -40.18 -16.90 -11.02
C SER A 134 -41.53 -17.52 -11.40
N GLY A 135 -41.66 -18.84 -11.26
CA GLY A 135 -42.92 -19.56 -11.51
C GLY A 135 -44.05 -19.12 -10.58
N SER A 136 -43.71 -18.83 -9.32
CA SER A 136 -44.63 -18.30 -8.30
C SER A 136 -45.16 -16.89 -8.62
N ALA A 137 -44.42 -16.11 -9.42
CA ALA A 137 -44.76 -14.73 -9.77
C ALA A 137 -45.15 -14.56 -11.25
N GLN A 138 -45.21 -15.67 -12.01
CA GLN A 138 -45.49 -15.72 -13.45
C GLN A 138 -44.73 -14.64 -14.27
N SER A 139 -43.48 -14.37 -13.90
CA SER A 139 -42.68 -13.32 -14.52
C SER A 139 -41.31 -13.86 -14.90
N ALA A 140 -40.77 -13.37 -16.03
CA ALA A 140 -39.44 -13.69 -16.51
C ALA A 140 -38.74 -12.42 -17.02
N THR A 141 -37.41 -12.41 -16.95
CA THR A 141 -36.59 -11.36 -17.57
C THR A 141 -35.32 -11.95 -18.14
N THR A 142 -34.85 -11.37 -19.24
CA THR A 142 -33.58 -11.74 -19.86
C THR A 142 -32.68 -10.52 -19.97
N ILE A 143 -31.49 -10.61 -19.38
CA ILE A 143 -30.45 -9.59 -19.47
C ILE A 143 -29.34 -10.13 -20.37
N GLN A 144 -29.03 -9.43 -21.45
CA GLN A 144 -27.82 -9.71 -22.21
C GLN A 144 -26.65 -8.98 -21.57
N ALA A 145 -25.63 -9.74 -21.18
CA ALA A 145 -24.40 -9.23 -20.60
C ALA A 145 -23.22 -9.53 -21.52
N ILE A 146 -22.42 -8.50 -21.79
CA ILE A 146 -21.19 -8.57 -22.57
C ILE A 146 -20.01 -8.36 -21.62
N TYR A 147 -19.23 -9.41 -21.36
CA TYR A 147 -18.07 -9.38 -20.47
C TYR A 147 -16.77 -9.21 -21.28
N ASP A 148 -16.01 -8.16 -21.00
CA ASP A 148 -14.64 -7.97 -21.52
C ASP A 148 -13.64 -8.56 -20.50
N LEU A 149 -13.12 -9.76 -20.79
CA LEU A 149 -12.10 -10.45 -20.02
C LEU A 149 -10.72 -10.02 -20.50
N ALA A 150 -9.94 -9.43 -19.62
CA ALA A 150 -8.54 -9.08 -19.86
C ALA A 150 -7.64 -9.75 -18.82
N ALA A 151 -6.50 -10.26 -19.26
CA ALA A 151 -5.39 -10.55 -18.36
C ALA A 151 -4.94 -9.24 -17.71
N ASP A 152 -4.98 -9.18 -16.38
CA ASP A 152 -4.25 -8.16 -15.64
C ASP A 152 -2.78 -8.51 -15.85
N LEU A 153 -2.09 -7.73 -16.69
CA LEU A 153 -0.65 -7.83 -16.90
C LEU A 153 0.03 -7.99 -15.55
N ILE A 154 0.97 -8.94 -15.43
CA ILE A 154 1.77 -9.17 -14.22
C ILE A 154 2.22 -7.81 -13.69
N LYS A 155 1.55 -7.33 -12.63
CA LYS A 155 1.93 -6.11 -11.93
C LYS A 155 3.11 -6.53 -11.06
N TYR A 156 4.31 -6.38 -11.59
CA TYR A 156 5.52 -6.57 -10.81
C TYR A 156 5.52 -5.54 -9.69
N LYS A 157 5.08 -5.97 -8.51
CA LYS A 157 5.09 -5.16 -7.30
C LYS A 157 6.53 -5.07 -6.80
N SER A 158 7.03 -3.85 -6.68
CA SER A 158 8.29 -3.61 -5.98
C SER A 158 7.97 -3.34 -4.51
N VAL A 159 8.68 -4.01 -3.60
CA VAL A 159 8.37 -3.96 -2.17
C VAL A 159 9.55 -3.35 -1.41
N ILE A 160 9.25 -2.35 -0.59
CA ILE A 160 10.17 -1.72 0.37
C ILE A 160 9.65 -2.10 1.76
N ASN A 161 10.42 -2.90 2.50
CA ASN A 161 10.03 -3.36 3.84
C ASN A 161 10.90 -2.73 4.91
N PHE A 162 10.32 -2.01 5.85
CA PHE A 162 10.97 -1.59 7.08
C PHE A 162 10.30 -2.26 8.27
N THR A 163 11.09 -2.53 9.30
CA THR A 163 10.55 -2.96 10.59
C THR A 163 10.91 -1.91 11.64
N GLY A 164 9.97 -1.61 12.54
CA GLY A 164 10.07 -0.56 13.54
C GLY A 164 9.67 0.82 13.02
N GLN A 165 9.89 1.84 13.85
CA GLN A 165 9.59 3.23 13.52
C GLN A 165 10.33 3.67 12.25
N THR A 166 9.60 4.27 11.33
CA THR A 166 10.12 4.70 10.03
C THR A 166 9.78 6.15 9.78
N PHE A 167 10.82 6.94 9.53
CA PHE A 167 10.74 8.37 9.31
C PHE A 167 11.36 8.73 7.96
N MET A 168 10.59 9.41 7.11
CA MET A 168 11.06 9.91 5.81
C MET A 168 10.76 11.40 5.70
N SER A 169 11.79 12.21 5.53
CA SER A 169 11.68 13.65 5.33
C SER A 169 12.52 14.04 4.13
N GLY A 170 11.97 14.82 3.19
CA GLY A 170 12.65 15.19 1.94
C GLY A 170 13.07 14.01 1.04
N THR A 171 12.56 12.81 1.28
CA THR A 171 12.90 11.59 0.55
C THR A 171 12.11 11.52 -0.77
N THR A 172 12.75 11.15 -1.88
CA THR A 172 12.05 10.85 -3.14
C THR A 172 12.04 9.35 -3.40
N ILE A 173 10.86 8.76 -3.64
CA ILE A 173 10.73 7.42 -4.21
C ILE A 173 10.41 7.58 -5.69
N SER A 174 11.20 6.97 -6.56
CA SER A 174 11.05 7.10 -8.01
C SER A 174 11.13 5.75 -8.71
N GLY A 175 10.27 5.51 -9.70
CA GLY A 175 10.57 4.50 -10.72
C GLY A 175 11.81 4.91 -11.50
N GLU A 176 12.73 3.97 -11.74
CA GLU A 176 13.98 4.25 -12.46
C GLU A 176 13.74 4.50 -13.96
N ASP A 177 12.79 3.79 -14.57
CA ASP A 177 12.47 3.95 -16.00
C ASP A 177 11.35 4.98 -16.18
N PRO A 178 11.65 6.22 -16.64
CA PRO A 178 10.63 7.24 -16.84
C PRO A 178 9.68 6.94 -18.00
N THR A 179 10.05 5.99 -18.88
CA THR A 179 9.25 5.62 -20.06
C THR A 179 8.23 4.50 -19.77
N LYS A 180 8.32 3.87 -18.59
CA LYS A 180 7.42 2.80 -18.13
C LYS A 180 6.89 3.10 -16.72
N PRO A 181 6.02 4.10 -16.53
CA PRO A 181 5.50 4.52 -15.21
C PRO A 181 4.57 3.49 -14.53
N ASP A 182 4.56 2.22 -14.97
CA ASP A 182 3.61 1.19 -14.53
C ASP A 182 4.00 0.49 -13.21
N GLU A 183 4.89 1.07 -12.40
CA GLU A 183 5.32 0.45 -11.16
C GLU A 183 4.27 0.62 -10.05
N TYR A 184 3.80 -0.52 -9.56
CA TYR A 184 3.08 -0.64 -8.30
C TYR A 184 4.12 -0.84 -7.21
N VAL A 185 4.18 0.10 -6.26
CA VAL A 185 5.15 0.05 -5.17
C VAL A 185 4.41 -0.18 -3.87
N GLU A 186 4.92 -1.09 -3.05
CA GLU A 186 4.45 -1.29 -1.67
C GLU A 186 5.52 -0.80 -0.71
N LEU A 187 5.14 0.14 0.17
CA LEU A 187 5.93 0.58 1.30
C LEU A 187 5.33 -0.02 2.56
N ASN A 188 6.05 -0.98 3.12
CA ASN A 188 5.62 -1.80 4.23
C ASN A 188 6.42 -1.39 5.48
N VAL A 189 5.73 -1.08 6.57
CA VAL A 189 6.31 -0.84 7.91
C VAL A 189 5.71 -1.83 8.91
N ASP A 190 6.49 -2.82 9.32
CA ASP A 190 6.08 -3.81 10.33
C ASP A 190 6.48 -3.36 11.74
N GLY A 191 5.63 -3.57 12.74
CA GLY A 191 5.96 -3.31 14.14
C GLY A 191 6.36 -1.88 14.49
N GLY A 192 5.77 -0.87 13.84
CA GLY A 192 6.18 0.53 13.97
C GLY A 192 5.15 1.55 13.50
N SER A 193 5.54 2.82 13.40
CA SER A 193 4.73 3.87 12.76
C SER A 193 5.50 4.49 11.60
N LEU A 194 4.77 4.97 10.61
CA LEU A 194 5.33 5.69 9.46
C LEU A 194 5.06 7.18 9.61
N SER A 195 6.12 7.98 9.52
CA SER A 195 6.04 9.43 9.41
C SER A 195 6.64 9.89 8.09
N LEU A 196 5.80 10.34 7.16
CA LEU A 196 6.22 11.03 5.93
C LEU A 196 6.13 12.54 6.18
N GLN A 197 7.23 13.24 6.05
CA GLN A 197 7.32 14.68 6.34
C GLN A 197 7.67 15.51 5.11
N ALA A 198 7.79 16.82 5.35
CA ALA A 198 8.05 17.86 4.38
C ALA A 198 9.05 17.43 3.30
N GLY A 199 8.67 17.64 2.04
CA GLY A 199 9.54 17.36 0.89
C GLY A 199 9.58 15.91 0.44
N PHE A 200 8.79 15.00 1.05
CA PHE A 200 8.59 13.66 0.51
C PHE A 200 7.96 13.72 -0.90
N LYS A 201 8.52 12.97 -1.86
CA LYS A 201 8.12 13.02 -3.27
C LYS A 201 7.99 11.63 -3.87
N ILE A 202 7.03 11.48 -4.79
CA ILE A 202 6.85 10.29 -5.62
C ILE A 202 7.03 10.69 -7.08
N LYS A 203 7.85 9.96 -7.84
CA LYS A 203 8.09 10.17 -9.28
C LYS A 203 7.97 8.84 -10.04
N ASN A 204 7.50 8.88 -11.29
CA ASN A 204 7.42 7.70 -12.18
C ASN A 204 6.77 6.45 -11.56
N ILE A 205 5.84 6.64 -10.61
CA ILE A 205 5.11 5.57 -9.92
C ILE A 205 3.62 5.88 -10.07
N LYS A 206 2.84 4.88 -10.48
CA LYS A 206 1.40 5.02 -10.67
C LYS A 206 0.62 4.82 -9.38
N ASN A 207 0.99 3.80 -8.61
CA ASN A 207 0.34 3.45 -7.37
C ASN A 207 1.39 3.17 -6.30
N LEU A 208 1.28 3.87 -5.17
CA LEU A 208 2.00 3.56 -3.95
C LEU A 208 0.99 3.03 -2.93
N THR A 209 1.19 1.82 -2.44
CA THR A 209 0.43 1.28 -1.31
C THR A 209 1.30 1.34 -0.06
N ILE A 210 0.83 2.01 0.97
CA ILE A 210 1.47 2.11 2.28
C ILE A 210 0.77 1.13 3.21
N ASN A 211 1.52 0.18 3.77
CA ASN A 211 1.02 -0.79 4.74
C ASN A 211 1.76 -0.64 6.07
N VAL A 212 1.03 -0.43 7.17
CA VAL A 212 1.66 -0.26 8.51
C VAL A 212 0.97 -1.13 9.56
N LYS A 213 1.75 -2.00 10.21
CA LYS A 213 1.30 -2.88 11.30
C LYS A 213 1.79 -2.44 12.67
N LYS A 214 1.02 -2.78 13.70
CA LYS A 214 1.40 -2.66 15.11
C LYS A 214 2.49 -3.67 15.43
N ASP A 215 3.25 -3.37 16.48
CA ASP A 215 4.20 -4.32 17.05
C ASP A 215 3.49 -5.43 17.83
N LYS A 216 4.27 -6.41 18.32
CA LYS A 216 3.76 -7.55 19.08
C LYS A 216 3.07 -7.14 20.40
N ASP A 217 3.36 -5.94 20.90
CA ASP A 217 2.75 -5.38 22.12
C ASP A 217 1.51 -4.54 21.80
N GLY A 218 1.10 -4.46 20.53
CA GLY A 218 -0.05 -3.68 20.07
C GLY A 218 0.21 -2.17 19.97
N LYS A 219 1.47 -1.72 20.00
CA LYS A 219 1.86 -0.31 19.85
C LYS A 219 2.24 0.01 18.41
N GLY A 220 2.16 1.29 18.04
CA GLY A 220 2.43 1.74 16.68
C GLY A 220 1.24 1.52 15.75
N GLY A 221 1.51 1.12 14.50
CA GLY A 221 0.49 0.97 13.45
C GLY A 221 0.06 2.29 12.80
N ASN A 222 0.65 3.42 13.21
CA ASN A 222 0.16 4.75 12.83
C ASN A 222 0.81 5.26 11.55
N VAL A 223 0.05 6.02 10.77
CA VAL A 223 0.50 6.74 9.58
C VAL A 223 0.32 8.24 9.81
N TYR A 224 1.43 8.97 9.78
CA TYR A 224 1.46 10.42 9.84
C TYR A 224 2.06 10.98 8.56
N ILE A 225 1.34 11.86 7.86
CA ILE A 225 1.79 12.44 6.59
C ILE A 225 1.65 13.96 6.64
N ASP A 226 2.76 14.64 6.39
CA ASP A 226 2.82 16.08 6.17
C ASP A 226 3.69 16.38 4.95
N CYS A 227 3.07 16.61 3.80
CA CYS A 227 3.80 16.77 2.54
C CYS A 227 4.42 18.16 2.35
N LEU A 228 3.94 19.18 3.08
CA LEU A 228 4.14 20.61 2.76
C LEU A 228 4.00 20.93 1.24
N ILE A 229 4.44 22.13 0.84
CA ILE A 229 4.16 22.89 -0.41
C ILE A 229 4.10 22.07 -1.73
N ASP A 230 4.81 20.94 -1.85
CA ASP A 230 4.88 20.16 -3.10
C ASP A 230 3.82 19.05 -3.22
N ALA A 231 3.07 18.75 -2.15
CA ALA A 231 2.06 17.67 -2.00
C ALA A 231 2.54 16.26 -2.42
N CYS A 232 2.25 15.23 -1.61
CA CYS A 232 2.84 13.89 -1.78
C CYS A 232 2.46 13.14 -3.09
N GLY A 233 1.81 13.75 -4.09
CA GLY A 233 1.42 13.08 -5.32
C GLY A 233 0.89 13.94 -6.47
N THR A 234 1.07 15.27 -6.46
CA THR A 234 0.25 16.16 -7.30
C THR A 234 0.85 16.71 -8.59
N ARG A 235 2.05 16.28 -9.04
CA ARG A 235 2.50 16.60 -10.41
C ARG A 235 2.37 15.47 -11.44
N ASN A 236 2.26 14.21 -11.00
CA ASN A 236 2.41 13.05 -11.91
C ASN A 236 1.26 12.02 -11.89
N GLY A 237 0.16 12.27 -11.15
CA GLY A 237 -1.01 11.37 -11.17
C GLY A 237 -0.87 10.06 -10.38
N ALA A 238 0.07 10.00 -9.43
CA ALA A 238 0.23 8.85 -8.55
C ALA A 238 -0.91 8.78 -7.51
N VAL A 239 -1.51 7.61 -7.31
CA VAL A 239 -2.50 7.36 -6.26
C VAL A 239 -1.81 6.69 -5.07
N ILE A 240 -1.93 7.30 -3.89
CA ILE A 240 -1.44 6.70 -2.64
C ILE A 240 -2.59 6.00 -1.92
N ASN A 241 -2.49 4.70 -1.75
CA ASN A 241 -3.38 3.91 -0.91
C ASN A 241 -2.73 3.66 0.45
N ILE A 242 -3.52 3.66 1.52
CA ILE A 242 -3.02 3.50 2.90
C ILE A 242 -3.82 2.40 3.59
N ASN A 243 -3.12 1.45 4.17
CA ASN A 243 -3.67 0.46 5.08
C ASN A 243 -2.88 0.54 6.40
N ALA A 244 -3.57 0.87 7.49
CA ALA A 244 -2.95 1.07 8.81
C ALA A 244 -3.72 0.32 9.90
N GLU A 245 -3.02 -0.45 10.74
CA GLU A 245 -3.63 -1.05 11.94
C GLU A 245 -3.91 -0.02 13.05
N GLY A 246 -3.19 1.10 13.05
CA GLY A 246 -3.42 2.26 13.90
C GLY A 246 -4.14 3.38 13.14
N TYR A 247 -3.93 4.63 13.58
CA TYR A 247 -4.60 5.80 13.00
C TYR A 247 -3.92 6.32 11.73
N VAL A 248 -4.65 7.13 10.95
CA VAL A 248 -4.11 7.88 9.80
C VAL A 248 -4.32 9.37 10.00
N HIS A 249 -3.25 10.16 10.00
CA HIS A 249 -3.29 11.62 10.12
C HIS A 249 -2.54 12.28 8.97
N ILE A 250 -3.25 13.03 8.14
CA ILE A 250 -2.70 13.73 6.97
C ILE A 250 -2.93 15.23 7.13
N ILE A 251 -1.84 16.00 7.25
CA ILE A 251 -1.91 17.42 7.55
C ILE A 251 -2.03 18.28 6.29
N ASN A 252 -1.17 18.07 5.29
CA ASN A 252 -1.07 18.96 4.14
C ASN A 252 -1.03 18.21 2.83
N GLY A 253 -2.03 18.46 1.97
CA GLY A 253 -2.02 18.20 0.53
C GLY A 253 -1.86 16.74 0.10
N GLY A 254 -2.14 16.48 -1.19
CA GLY A 254 -1.96 15.16 -1.80
C GLY A 254 -3.25 14.54 -2.31
N ASN A 255 -3.10 13.63 -3.27
CA ASN A 255 -4.18 12.79 -3.78
C ASN A 255 -3.97 11.38 -3.24
N PHE A 256 -4.96 10.91 -2.50
CA PHE A 256 -5.01 9.59 -1.90
C PHE A 256 -6.16 8.82 -2.53
N GLY A 257 -5.97 7.52 -2.72
CA GLY A 257 -7.01 6.61 -3.17
C GLY A 257 -7.81 6.12 -1.97
N ASN A 258 -7.65 4.85 -1.66
CA ASN A 258 -8.30 4.21 -0.52
C ASN A 258 -7.45 4.37 0.76
N ILE A 259 -8.10 4.79 1.84
CA ILE A 259 -7.53 4.86 3.19
C ILE A 259 -8.32 3.90 4.07
N SER A 260 -7.64 2.88 4.60
CA SER A 260 -8.17 1.90 5.54
C SER A 260 -7.42 2.01 6.87
N SER A 261 -8.15 2.22 7.97
CA SER A 261 -7.57 2.38 9.30
C SER A 261 -8.28 1.53 10.34
N GLY A 262 -7.49 0.83 11.17
CA GLY A 262 -7.98 0.13 12.37
C GLY A 262 -8.39 1.07 13.50
N GLU A 263 -8.13 2.37 13.39
CA GLU A 263 -8.51 3.41 14.35
C GLU A 263 -9.12 4.62 13.61
N TRP A 264 -8.80 5.85 14.02
CA TRP A 264 -9.36 7.08 13.46
C TRP A 264 -8.60 7.58 12.23
N VAL A 265 -9.28 8.37 11.39
CA VAL A 265 -8.70 9.05 10.22
C VAL A 265 -8.92 10.56 10.34
N LYS A 266 -7.86 11.35 10.21
CA LYS A 266 -7.92 12.82 10.25
C LYS A 266 -7.23 13.44 9.04
N LEU A 267 -7.97 14.20 8.25
CA LEU A 267 -7.50 14.94 7.08
C LEU A 267 -7.67 16.45 7.31
N LEU A 268 -6.60 17.22 7.12
CA LEU A 268 -6.59 18.66 7.40
C LEU A 268 -6.53 19.51 6.11
N THR A 269 -5.41 20.11 5.77
CA THR A 269 -5.33 21.15 4.74
C THR A 269 -5.36 20.58 3.32
N ASN A 270 -6.48 20.75 2.59
CA ASN A 270 -6.63 20.43 1.17
C ASN A 270 -6.23 18.99 0.77
N VAL A 271 -6.47 18.00 1.63
CA VAL A 271 -6.22 16.59 1.32
C VAL A 271 -7.38 16.03 0.49
N LYS A 272 -7.10 15.26 -0.56
CA LYS A 272 -8.14 14.57 -1.34
C LYS A 272 -7.99 13.06 -1.19
N ALA A 273 -9.05 12.39 -0.78
CA ALA A 273 -9.15 10.94 -0.72
C ALA A 273 -10.29 10.44 -1.64
N GLU A 274 -10.20 9.22 -2.15
CA GLU A 274 -11.33 8.58 -2.83
C GLU A 274 -12.26 7.96 -1.78
N ASN A 275 -11.77 6.96 -1.04
CA ASN A 275 -12.58 6.25 -0.05
C ASN A 275 -11.85 6.20 1.30
N ILE A 276 -12.60 6.44 2.38
CA ILE A 276 -12.11 6.34 3.76
C ILE A 276 -12.91 5.26 4.47
N LYS A 277 -12.22 4.24 4.97
CA LYS A 277 -12.75 3.19 5.83
C LYS A 277 -12.01 3.22 7.17
N ALA A 278 -12.75 3.37 8.26
CA ALA A 278 -12.15 3.48 9.60
C ALA A 278 -12.98 2.71 10.63
N ILE A 279 -12.33 2.14 11.64
CA ILE A 279 -13.04 1.63 12.82
C ILE A 279 -13.32 2.80 13.79
N GLY A 280 -12.41 3.77 13.89
CA GLY A 280 -12.56 4.97 14.71
C GLY A 280 -13.10 6.18 13.95
N ASP A 281 -13.15 7.31 14.64
CA ASP A 281 -13.71 8.56 14.11
C ASP A 281 -13.03 9.05 12.81
N VAL A 282 -13.80 9.71 11.95
CA VAL A 282 -13.28 10.33 10.72
C VAL A 282 -13.49 11.84 10.79
N THR A 283 -12.40 12.60 10.65
CA THR A 283 -12.44 14.07 10.65
C THR A 283 -11.84 14.65 9.37
N LEU A 284 -12.58 15.51 8.68
CA LEU A 284 -12.10 16.32 7.56
C LEU A 284 -12.24 17.81 7.92
N SER A 285 -11.20 18.62 7.72
CA SER A 285 -11.27 20.08 7.89
C SER A 285 -10.60 20.83 6.74
N LEU A 286 -10.56 22.16 6.78
CA LEU A 286 -9.70 23.02 5.95
C LEU A 286 -9.68 22.65 4.45
N GLY A 287 -10.86 22.47 3.86
CA GLY A 287 -11.02 22.17 2.43
C GLY A 287 -10.70 20.73 2.01
N SER A 288 -10.44 19.80 2.95
CA SER A 288 -10.24 18.38 2.64
C SER A 288 -11.48 17.70 2.07
N LYS A 289 -11.27 16.72 1.18
CA LYS A 289 -12.32 16.06 0.41
C LYS A 289 -12.19 14.53 0.44
N ALA A 290 -13.31 13.84 0.49
CA ALA A 290 -13.45 12.40 0.23
C ALA A 290 -14.59 12.15 -0.77
N GLN A 291 -14.63 11.00 -1.47
CA GLN A 291 -15.87 10.58 -2.14
C GLN A 291 -16.77 9.83 -1.15
N ASN A 292 -16.26 8.75 -0.55
CA ASN A 292 -17.05 7.94 0.38
C ASN A 292 -16.35 7.83 1.74
N ILE A 293 -17.12 8.00 2.82
CA ILE A 293 -16.66 7.79 4.20
C ILE A 293 -17.54 6.73 4.85
N SER A 294 -16.88 5.69 5.35
CA SER A 294 -17.47 4.54 6.00
C SER A 294 -16.76 4.29 7.32
N THR A 295 -17.47 4.43 8.45
CA THR A 295 -16.84 4.23 9.76
C THR A 295 -17.78 3.71 10.85
N ASP A 296 -17.24 3.03 11.87
CA ASP A 296 -17.97 2.77 13.12
C ASP A 296 -17.96 3.98 14.06
N GLY A 297 -16.99 4.89 13.91
CA GLY A 297 -16.82 6.10 14.69
C GLY A 297 -17.74 7.25 14.25
N ASN A 298 -17.59 8.39 14.92
CA ASN A 298 -18.25 9.63 14.54
C ASN A 298 -17.62 10.19 13.26
N ILE A 299 -18.41 10.94 12.48
CA ILE A 299 -17.94 11.68 11.32
C ILE A 299 -18.03 13.18 11.61
N SER A 300 -16.92 13.91 11.49
CA SER A 300 -16.88 15.37 11.67
C SER A 300 -16.26 16.05 10.46
N LEU A 301 -17.06 16.78 9.69
CA LEU A 301 -16.60 17.63 8.59
C LEU A 301 -16.69 19.09 9.03
N THR A 302 -15.62 19.84 8.83
CA THR A 302 -15.54 21.25 9.21
C THR A 302 -14.85 22.12 8.14
N GLU A 303 -15.06 23.43 8.19
CA GLU A 303 -14.23 24.43 7.49
C GLU A 303 -14.01 24.13 6.00
N GLY A 304 -15.10 23.99 5.24
CA GLY A 304 -15.04 23.73 3.79
C GLY A 304 -14.78 22.27 3.41
N GLY A 305 -14.84 21.33 4.36
CA GLY A 305 -14.74 19.90 4.08
C GLY A 305 -15.83 19.39 3.12
N TYR A 306 -15.52 18.35 2.35
CA TYR A 306 -16.43 17.74 1.38
C TYR A 306 -16.43 16.20 1.47
N ALA A 307 -17.60 15.58 1.38
CA ALA A 307 -17.73 14.14 1.14
C ALA A 307 -18.97 13.83 0.29
N ALA A 308 -18.89 12.94 -0.71
CA ALA A 308 -20.11 12.57 -1.43
C ALA A 308 -21.07 11.78 -0.53
N ASN A 309 -20.62 10.66 0.05
CA ASN A 309 -21.47 9.80 0.88
C ASN A 309 -20.88 9.56 2.27
N LEU A 310 -21.72 9.69 3.29
CA LEU A 310 -21.39 9.45 4.69
C LEU A 310 -22.19 8.26 5.25
N HIS A 311 -21.48 7.24 5.69
CA HIS A 311 -22.04 6.04 6.31
C HIS A 311 -21.38 5.79 7.67
N THR A 312 -22.19 5.82 8.74
CA THR A 312 -21.73 5.49 10.09
C THR A 312 -22.87 4.90 10.92
N ASN A 313 -22.56 4.26 12.04
CA ASN A 313 -23.55 3.93 13.06
C ASN A 313 -23.68 5.02 14.14
N LYS A 314 -22.72 5.96 14.23
CA LYS A 314 -22.63 7.01 15.26
C LYS A 314 -22.91 8.41 14.69
N ASP A 315 -22.52 9.45 15.43
CA ASP A 315 -22.92 10.82 15.15
C ASP A 315 -22.21 11.41 13.92
N VAL A 316 -22.91 12.29 13.21
CA VAL A 316 -22.38 13.08 12.09
C VAL A 316 -22.49 14.56 12.42
N THR A 317 -21.39 15.29 12.29
CA THR A 317 -21.34 16.74 12.49
C THR A 317 -20.78 17.43 11.25
N LEU A 318 -21.55 18.36 10.68
CA LEU A 318 -21.16 19.24 9.58
C LEU A 318 -21.16 20.69 10.08
N ARG A 319 -20.04 21.40 9.92
CA ARG A 319 -19.91 22.76 10.42
C ARG A 319 -19.07 23.65 9.51
N THR A 320 -19.57 24.84 9.19
CA THR A 320 -18.84 25.90 8.46
C THR A 320 -18.56 25.52 7.01
N ASN A 321 -19.51 25.86 6.13
CA ASN A 321 -19.40 25.74 4.67
C ASN A 321 -19.06 24.33 4.16
N VAL A 322 -19.53 23.30 4.85
CA VAL A 322 -19.32 21.89 4.45
C VAL A 322 -20.35 21.49 3.41
N GLU A 323 -19.96 20.66 2.45
CA GLU A 323 -20.87 20.11 1.44
C GLU A 323 -20.81 18.58 1.41
N VAL A 324 -21.98 17.94 1.49
CA VAL A 324 -22.10 16.49 1.33
C VAL A 324 -23.25 16.11 0.40
N SER A 325 -23.19 14.93 -0.24
CA SER A 325 -24.30 14.47 -1.09
C SER A 325 -25.35 13.68 -0.31
N SER A 326 -24.97 12.77 0.59
CA SER A 326 -25.93 12.02 1.40
C SER A 326 -25.37 11.63 2.77
N ILE A 327 -26.28 11.44 3.74
CA ILE A 327 -25.95 11.03 5.11
C ILE A 327 -26.83 9.85 5.51
N THR A 328 -26.20 8.78 5.97
CA THR A 328 -26.89 7.65 6.62
C THR A 328 -26.23 7.33 7.95
N THR A 329 -26.98 7.45 9.04
CA THR A 329 -26.58 6.97 10.37
C THR A 329 -27.68 6.14 11.03
N HIS A 330 -27.34 4.96 11.55
CA HIS A 330 -28.32 4.03 12.12
C HIS A 330 -28.73 4.35 13.56
N GLN A 331 -27.83 4.87 14.40
CA GLN A 331 -28.13 5.21 15.81
C GLN A 331 -27.76 6.65 16.16
N GLY A 332 -26.88 7.28 15.38
CA GLY A 332 -26.35 8.59 15.70
C GLY A 332 -27.26 9.76 15.34
N ASN A 333 -26.91 10.91 15.92
CA ASN A 333 -27.47 12.21 15.63
C ASN A 333 -26.76 12.83 14.42
N VAL A 334 -27.45 13.72 13.72
CA VAL A 334 -26.88 14.53 12.63
C VAL A 334 -27.00 16.01 12.99
N ASN A 335 -25.86 16.70 13.09
CA ASN A 335 -25.79 18.13 13.37
C ASN A 335 -25.25 18.86 12.13
N ILE A 336 -26.04 19.75 11.54
CA ILE A 336 -25.68 20.53 10.34
C ILE A 336 -25.71 22.01 10.73
N SER A 337 -24.58 22.69 10.58
CA SER A 337 -24.44 24.06 11.10
C SER A 337 -23.62 24.98 10.20
N VAL A 338 -23.89 26.29 10.28
CA VAL A 338 -23.07 27.37 9.72
C VAL A 338 -22.87 27.20 8.21
N SER A 339 -23.92 27.46 7.44
CA SER A 339 -23.95 27.45 5.97
C SER A 339 -23.53 26.11 5.35
N SER A 340 -23.73 25.00 6.06
CA SER A 340 -23.42 23.66 5.52
C SER A 340 -24.57 23.12 4.68
N LYS A 341 -24.25 22.30 3.68
CA LYS A 341 -25.19 21.83 2.66
C LYS A 341 -25.18 20.30 2.53
N VAL A 342 -26.36 19.71 2.43
CA VAL A 342 -26.57 18.31 2.01
C VAL A 342 -27.35 18.33 0.70
N ASN A 343 -26.75 17.83 -0.39
CA ASN A 343 -27.34 17.82 -1.73
C ASN A 343 -28.36 16.67 -1.96
N GLY A 344 -28.57 15.82 -0.97
CA GLY A 344 -29.47 14.69 -1.03
C GLY A 344 -30.13 14.45 0.32
N ASN A 345 -30.34 13.18 0.65
CA ASN A 345 -31.14 12.79 1.82
C ASN A 345 -30.29 12.71 3.09
N VAL A 346 -30.96 12.96 4.22
CA VAL A 346 -30.44 12.73 5.58
C VAL A 346 -31.28 11.65 6.24
N MET A 347 -30.67 10.50 6.55
CA MET A 347 -31.29 9.42 7.31
C MET A 347 -30.53 9.24 8.61
N ALA A 348 -31.18 9.48 9.75
CA ALA A 348 -30.55 9.46 11.06
C ALA A 348 -31.36 8.68 12.07
N GLY A 349 -30.78 7.66 12.72
CA GLY A 349 -31.44 6.92 13.79
C GLY A 349 -31.72 7.76 15.03
N GLY A 350 -30.83 8.71 15.32
CA GLY A 350 -30.99 9.70 16.38
C GLY A 350 -31.67 10.98 15.89
N ASN A 351 -31.32 12.09 16.53
CA ASN A 351 -31.89 13.40 16.27
C ASN A 351 -31.23 14.09 15.07
N VAL A 352 -31.96 14.95 14.38
CA VAL A 352 -31.39 15.85 13.36
C VAL A 352 -31.50 17.29 13.85
N THR A 353 -30.39 18.02 13.89
CA THR A 353 -30.35 19.44 14.25
C THR A 353 -29.72 20.24 13.12
N MET A 354 -30.43 21.25 12.62
CA MET A 354 -29.97 22.16 11.57
C MET A 354 -29.98 23.60 12.08
N ILE A 355 -28.85 24.31 12.01
CA ILE A 355 -28.74 25.70 12.44
C ILE A 355 -27.91 26.58 11.48
N GLY A 356 -28.13 27.89 11.52
CA GLY A 356 -27.22 28.88 10.92
C GLY A 356 -27.13 28.78 9.40
N THR A 357 -28.24 29.02 8.70
CA THR A 357 -28.36 29.11 7.23
C THR A 357 -27.93 27.85 6.48
N SER A 358 -28.14 26.68 7.09
CA SER A 358 -27.83 25.39 6.47
C SER A 358 -28.94 24.92 5.53
N VAL A 359 -28.61 24.07 4.55
CA VAL A 359 -29.57 23.61 3.54
C VAL A 359 -29.50 22.09 3.34
N VAL A 360 -30.66 21.43 3.34
CA VAL A 360 -30.79 20.03 2.87
C VAL A 360 -31.72 20.05 1.65
N THR A 361 -31.25 19.58 0.49
CA THR A 361 -32.06 19.59 -0.74
C THR A 361 -32.94 18.35 -0.89
N GLY A 362 -32.60 17.24 -0.21
CA GLY A 362 -33.42 16.03 -0.17
C GLY A 362 -34.33 15.97 1.06
N ASP A 363 -34.77 14.75 1.35
CA ASP A 363 -35.63 14.43 2.50
C ASP A 363 -34.81 14.25 3.79
N ILE A 364 -35.42 14.57 4.93
CA ILE A 364 -34.90 14.23 6.26
C ILE A 364 -35.77 13.14 6.88
N THR A 365 -35.16 12.06 7.32
CA THR A 365 -35.80 11.00 8.11
C THR A 365 -35.01 10.80 9.40
N SER A 366 -35.66 11.03 10.54
CA SER A 366 -35.07 10.94 11.88
C SER A 366 -35.81 9.94 12.76
N GLY A 367 -35.09 8.98 13.32
CA GLY A 367 -35.58 8.07 14.36
C GLY A 367 -35.77 8.74 15.74
N GLY A 368 -35.34 10.00 15.87
CA GLY A 368 -35.58 10.87 17.03
C GLY A 368 -36.38 12.12 16.68
N LYS A 369 -35.95 13.26 17.21
CA LYS A 369 -36.52 14.59 16.91
C LYS A 369 -35.77 15.31 15.80
N VAL A 370 -36.45 16.22 15.11
CA VAL A 370 -35.86 17.12 14.12
C VAL A 370 -36.00 18.57 14.60
N ASN A 371 -34.89 19.27 14.80
CA ASN A 371 -34.86 20.69 15.14
C ASN A 371 -34.21 21.47 14.00
N ILE A 372 -34.92 22.47 13.46
CA ILE A 372 -34.44 23.29 12.35
C ILE A 372 -34.56 24.76 12.78
N SER A 373 -33.44 25.48 12.78
CA SER A 373 -33.41 26.90 13.08
C SER A 373 -32.63 27.67 12.01
N SER A 374 -33.24 28.73 11.47
CA SER A 374 -32.65 29.56 10.40
C SER A 374 -32.07 28.73 9.25
N SER A 375 -32.75 27.66 8.85
CA SER A 375 -32.25 26.69 7.87
C SER A 375 -33.39 26.13 7.01
N ASP A 376 -33.03 25.65 5.82
CA ASP A 376 -33.98 25.24 4.78
C ASP A 376 -33.88 23.74 4.46
N VAL A 377 -35.04 23.10 4.31
CA VAL A 377 -35.18 21.74 3.77
C VAL A 377 -36.06 21.80 2.53
N LYS A 378 -35.52 21.40 1.38
CA LYS A 378 -36.26 21.40 0.10
C LYS A 378 -37.12 20.15 -0.09
N GLY A 379 -36.79 19.07 0.63
CA GLY A 379 -37.59 17.84 0.68
C GLY A 379 -38.63 17.83 1.80
N SER A 380 -39.11 16.63 2.10
CA SER A 380 -40.01 16.33 3.21
C SER A 380 -39.23 16.00 4.50
N VAL A 381 -39.83 16.25 5.66
CA VAL A 381 -39.24 15.95 6.97
C VAL A 381 -40.08 14.91 7.70
N ARG A 382 -39.46 13.82 8.14
CA ARG A 382 -40.08 12.73 8.89
C ARG A 382 -39.35 12.56 10.22
N ALA A 383 -40.07 12.62 11.33
CA ALA A 383 -39.54 12.41 12.67
C ALA A 383 -40.37 11.35 13.40
N LYS A 384 -39.70 10.38 14.01
CA LYS A 384 -40.35 9.40 14.88
C LYS A 384 -40.90 10.05 16.15
N GLU A 385 -40.24 11.11 16.60
CA GLU A 385 -40.68 11.97 17.69
C GLU A 385 -41.39 13.23 17.16
N PHE A 386 -40.76 14.39 17.31
CA PHE A 386 -41.37 15.67 16.98
C PHE A 386 -40.50 16.48 16.00
N ILE A 387 -41.12 17.47 15.36
CA ILE A 387 -40.47 18.42 14.47
C ILE A 387 -40.59 19.82 15.08
N ASP A 388 -39.45 20.48 15.23
CA ASP A 388 -39.33 21.84 15.75
C ASP A 388 -38.72 22.75 14.70
N LEU A 389 -39.44 23.82 14.34
CA LEU A 389 -39.01 24.83 13.38
C LEU A 389 -38.97 26.19 14.08
N ASP A 390 -37.82 26.84 14.04
CA ASP A 390 -37.58 28.12 14.71
C ASP A 390 -36.87 29.12 13.79
N THR A 391 -37.09 30.42 14.01
CA THR A 391 -36.27 31.51 13.48
C THR A 391 -36.03 31.43 11.97
N PHE A 392 -37.08 31.64 11.17
CA PHE A 392 -37.04 31.68 9.70
C PHE A 392 -36.68 30.35 9.01
N SER A 393 -37.03 29.23 9.64
CA SER A 393 -36.82 27.92 9.05
C SER A 393 -37.91 27.52 8.05
N LYS A 394 -37.52 26.73 7.04
CA LYS A 394 -38.43 26.32 5.96
C LYS A 394 -38.36 24.83 5.66
N ILE A 395 -39.52 24.22 5.45
CA ILE A 395 -39.68 22.92 4.80
C ILE A 395 -40.50 23.16 3.53
N GLU A 396 -39.96 22.89 2.35
CA GLU A 396 -40.70 23.15 1.10
C GLU A 396 -41.78 22.12 0.80
N GLN A 397 -41.65 20.90 1.33
CA GLN A 397 -42.66 19.84 1.19
C GLN A 397 -43.37 19.56 2.52
N SER A 398 -43.67 18.29 2.79
CA SER A 398 -44.54 17.89 3.90
C SER A 398 -43.75 17.51 5.15
N ALA A 399 -44.40 17.68 6.31
CA ALA A 399 -43.87 17.30 7.62
C ALA A 399 -44.67 16.12 8.20
N TYR A 400 -43.95 15.11 8.72
CA TYR A 400 -44.52 13.89 9.29
C TYR A 400 -43.95 13.66 10.70
N ALA A 401 -44.75 13.89 11.74
CA ALA A 401 -44.36 13.69 13.13
C ALA A 401 -45.15 12.53 13.77
N HIS A 402 -44.48 11.43 14.07
CA HIS A 402 -45.13 10.24 14.64
C HIS A 402 -45.32 10.32 16.17
N ASN A 403 -44.56 11.18 16.86
CA ASN A 403 -44.63 11.48 18.29
C ASN A 403 -44.70 10.22 19.18
N GLN A 404 -43.87 9.22 18.89
CA GLN A 404 -43.96 7.90 19.51
C GLN A 404 -43.62 7.89 21.00
N SER A 405 -42.66 8.68 21.48
CA SER A 405 -42.32 8.78 22.91
C SER A 405 -43.42 9.42 23.74
N LYS A 406 -44.41 10.05 23.11
CA LYS A 406 -45.50 10.75 23.80
C LYS A 406 -45.02 11.89 24.71
N GLN A 407 -43.84 12.44 24.42
CA GLN A 407 -43.31 13.60 25.16
C GLN A 407 -43.64 14.92 24.49
N GLY A 408 -43.57 14.98 23.15
CA GLY A 408 -43.79 16.20 22.35
C GLY A 408 -42.96 17.41 22.80
N ILE A 409 -43.28 18.60 22.26
CA ILE A 409 -42.55 19.85 22.57
C ILE A 409 -43.35 20.78 23.47
N GLY A 410 -42.74 21.18 24.60
CA GLY A 410 -43.24 22.21 25.50
C GLY A 410 -44.50 21.80 26.27
N VAL A 411 -45.18 22.77 26.89
CA VAL A 411 -46.37 22.52 27.74
C VAL A 411 -47.55 21.87 26.99
N TYR A 412 -47.59 22.00 25.66
CA TYR A 412 -48.62 21.44 24.78
C TYR A 412 -48.21 20.11 24.14
N LYS A 413 -47.02 19.58 24.47
CA LYS A 413 -46.50 18.32 23.89
C LYS A 413 -46.73 18.21 22.38
N ALA A 414 -46.47 19.30 21.66
CA ALA A 414 -46.75 19.39 20.23
C ALA A 414 -45.90 18.37 19.46
N GLY A 415 -46.52 17.69 18.47
CA GLY A 415 -45.79 16.83 17.53
C GLY A 415 -45.05 17.66 16.48
N VAL A 416 -45.60 18.82 16.12
CA VAL A 416 -44.94 19.81 15.25
C VAL A 416 -45.07 21.20 15.89
N ARG A 417 -43.96 21.94 15.98
CA ARG A 417 -43.94 23.34 16.45
C ARG A 417 -43.31 24.24 15.39
N LEU A 418 -43.92 25.39 15.14
CA LEU A 418 -43.38 26.45 14.29
C LEU A 418 -43.30 27.76 15.10
N SER A 419 -42.14 28.42 14.99
CA SER A 419 -41.93 29.82 15.35
C SER A 419 -41.30 30.54 14.17
N THR A 420 -42.00 31.51 13.60
CA THR A 420 -41.58 32.37 12.48
C THR A 420 -40.97 31.52 11.37
N SER A 421 -41.69 30.46 10.98
CA SER A 421 -41.19 29.39 10.13
C SER A 421 -42.30 28.91 9.20
N TRP A 422 -41.93 28.15 8.18
CA TRP A 422 -42.83 27.86 7.07
C TRP A 422 -42.79 26.40 6.62
N ILE A 423 -43.95 25.82 6.36
CA ILE A 423 -44.12 24.50 5.71
C ILE A 423 -44.93 24.65 4.43
N GLY A 424 -44.34 24.29 3.29
CA GLY A 424 -44.95 24.42 1.96
C GLY A 424 -45.93 23.31 1.58
N GLY A 425 -45.81 22.15 2.21
CA GLY A 425 -46.67 20.99 1.99
C GLY A 425 -47.63 20.72 3.15
N ASN A 426 -48.05 19.46 3.27
CA ASN A 426 -48.99 19.02 4.28
C ASN A 426 -48.30 18.73 5.62
N VAL A 427 -49.05 18.83 6.71
CA VAL A 427 -48.59 18.43 8.05
C VAL A 427 -49.37 17.22 8.52
N TYR A 428 -48.66 16.14 8.86
CA TYR A 428 -49.21 14.93 9.46
C TYR A 428 -48.60 14.75 10.85
N SER A 429 -49.42 14.79 11.90
CA SER A 429 -48.93 14.71 13.28
C SER A 429 -49.80 13.86 14.19
N ASN A 430 -49.17 12.95 14.94
CA ASN A 430 -49.78 12.26 16.08
C ASN A 430 -49.68 13.14 17.35
N GLY A 431 -50.45 14.22 17.38
CA GLY A 431 -50.45 15.18 18.47
C GLY A 431 -50.62 16.61 17.95
N PRO A 432 -50.62 17.61 18.83
CA PRO A 432 -50.92 18.99 18.46
C PRO A 432 -49.90 19.57 17.47
N LEU A 433 -50.38 20.47 16.61
CA LEU A 433 -49.57 21.41 15.84
C LEU A 433 -49.56 22.74 16.58
N ARG A 434 -48.40 23.27 16.94
CA ARG A 434 -48.28 24.55 17.65
C ARG A 434 -47.69 25.65 16.76
N LEU A 435 -48.41 26.75 16.62
CA LEU A 435 -48.03 27.95 15.86
C LEU A 435 -47.84 29.11 16.85
N LEU A 436 -46.60 29.59 17.05
CA LEU A 436 -46.26 30.50 18.15
C LEU A 436 -46.53 31.98 17.88
N ASP A 437 -46.36 32.42 16.65
CA ASP A 437 -46.18 33.82 16.31
C ASP A 437 -47.09 34.27 15.16
N GLY A 438 -47.46 33.40 14.21
CA GLY A 438 -48.43 33.72 13.15
C GLY A 438 -48.03 34.95 12.31
N LEU A 439 -46.74 35.30 12.33
CA LEU A 439 -46.19 36.52 11.74
C LEU A 439 -46.06 36.42 10.22
N ILE A 440 -46.07 35.21 9.67
CA ILE A 440 -46.08 34.95 8.23
C ILE A 440 -47.54 34.63 7.88
N ALA A 441 -48.11 35.31 6.88
CA ALA A 441 -49.51 35.15 6.51
C ALA A 441 -49.91 33.70 6.12
N GLU A 442 -48.94 32.81 5.91
CA GLU A 442 -49.12 31.41 5.55
C GLU A 442 -48.04 30.51 6.20
N ASP A 443 -48.01 30.33 7.53
CA ASP A 443 -47.08 29.42 8.22
C ASP A 443 -47.13 27.97 7.69
N VAL A 444 -48.32 27.50 7.26
CA VAL A 444 -48.50 26.19 6.61
C VAL A 444 -49.37 26.33 5.36
N LYS A 445 -48.83 25.96 4.19
CA LYS A 445 -49.55 26.10 2.92
C LYS A 445 -50.48 24.93 2.60
N GLY A 446 -50.12 23.70 2.97
CA GLY A 446 -50.89 22.49 2.69
C GLY A 446 -51.95 22.15 3.74
N ASP A 447 -52.54 20.96 3.59
CA ASP A 447 -53.54 20.42 4.50
C ASP A 447 -52.88 19.92 5.81
N VAL A 448 -53.61 20.02 6.92
CA VAL A 448 -53.15 19.64 8.27
C VAL A 448 -53.99 18.49 8.80
N TYR A 449 -53.34 17.38 9.16
CA TYR A 449 -53.96 16.17 9.69
C TYR A 449 -53.40 15.86 11.08
N LEU A 450 -54.25 15.90 12.10
CA LEU A 450 -53.87 15.73 13.49
C LEU A 450 -54.66 14.60 14.15
N ALA A 451 -53.96 13.57 14.62
CA ALA A 451 -54.56 12.45 15.33
C ALA A 451 -54.59 12.68 16.85
N ASN A 452 -55.59 12.09 17.50
CA ASN A 452 -55.71 12.11 18.95
C ASN A 452 -54.61 11.31 19.63
N PHE A 453 -54.22 11.81 20.80
CA PHE A 453 -53.21 11.21 21.63
C PHE A 453 -53.87 10.31 22.68
N SER A 454 -53.85 8.98 22.50
CA SER A 454 -54.75 8.09 23.26
C SER A 454 -54.46 7.96 24.78
N THR A 455 -53.35 8.52 25.30
CA THR A 455 -52.93 8.31 26.71
C THR A 455 -52.70 9.59 27.51
N SER A 456 -52.98 10.77 26.95
CA SER A 456 -53.05 12.02 27.70
C SER A 456 -54.23 12.80 27.14
N ASN A 457 -55.01 13.51 27.95
CA ASN A 457 -56.21 14.26 27.52
C ASN A 457 -55.93 15.41 26.52
N GLN A 458 -54.86 15.34 25.73
CA GLN A 458 -54.53 16.27 24.66
C GLN A 458 -55.01 15.74 23.31
N ASN A 459 -55.87 16.54 22.70
CA ASN A 459 -56.43 16.25 21.40
C ASN A 459 -55.44 16.65 20.30
N GLY A 460 -55.48 15.96 19.16
CA GLY A 460 -54.78 16.42 17.96
C GLY A 460 -55.46 17.68 17.43
N VAL A 461 -55.03 18.86 17.89
CA VAL A 461 -55.59 20.17 17.54
C VAL A 461 -54.48 21.14 17.16
N VAL A 462 -54.84 22.17 16.39
CA VAL A 462 -53.97 23.31 16.13
C VAL A 462 -54.04 24.27 17.32
N GLU A 463 -52.91 24.47 17.98
CA GLU A 463 -52.71 25.39 19.10
C GLU A 463 -52.02 26.67 18.56
N GLY A 464 -52.73 27.80 18.58
CA GLY A 464 -52.24 29.08 18.07
C GLY A 464 -53.04 29.61 16.87
N PHE A 465 -52.35 30.24 15.92
CA PHE A 465 -52.94 31.02 14.82
C PHE A 465 -53.46 30.16 13.66
N LYS A 466 -54.67 29.60 13.78
CA LYS A 466 -55.29 28.76 12.72
C LYS A 466 -55.41 29.46 11.36
N ASN A 467 -55.52 30.78 11.34
CA ASN A 467 -55.57 31.59 10.12
C ASN A 467 -54.25 31.61 9.34
N ALA A 468 -53.15 31.14 9.92
CA ALA A 468 -51.86 30.98 9.25
C ALA A 468 -51.76 29.66 8.45
N ILE A 469 -52.85 28.90 8.33
CA ILE A 469 -52.94 27.66 7.54
C ILE A 469 -53.81 27.92 6.30
N SER A 470 -53.23 27.77 5.11
CA SER A 470 -53.96 27.97 3.84
C SER A 470 -54.80 26.75 3.43
N GLY A 471 -54.38 25.54 3.84
CA GLY A 471 -55.09 24.29 3.54
C GLY A 471 -56.22 23.95 4.52
N LYS A 472 -56.81 22.77 4.35
CA LYS A 472 -57.86 22.24 5.23
C LYS A 472 -57.28 21.66 6.51
N ILE A 473 -57.99 21.83 7.62
CA ILE A 473 -57.58 21.32 8.93
C ILE A 473 -58.50 20.14 9.33
N TYR A 474 -57.88 18.99 9.60
CA TYR A 474 -58.52 17.76 10.07
C TYR A 474 -58.00 17.43 11.47
N GLU A 475 -58.75 17.83 12.49
CA GLU A 475 -58.40 17.64 13.89
C GLU A 475 -59.04 16.38 14.47
N LYS A 476 -58.48 15.87 15.57
CA LYS A 476 -59.04 14.78 16.38
C LYS A 476 -59.28 13.48 15.61
N LEU A 477 -58.44 13.20 14.61
CA LEU A 477 -58.51 11.96 13.86
C LEU A 477 -58.17 10.75 14.74
N THR A 478 -58.82 9.61 14.50
CA THR A 478 -58.49 8.36 15.20
C THR A 478 -57.15 7.79 14.71
N SER A 479 -56.84 7.97 13.43
CA SER A 479 -55.59 7.55 12.81
C SER A 479 -55.28 8.38 11.58
N ILE A 480 -54.00 8.44 11.22
CA ILE A 480 -53.51 9.06 9.98
C ILE A 480 -52.80 7.95 9.18
N PRO A 481 -53.37 7.48 8.05
CA PRO A 481 -52.78 6.40 7.25
C PRO A 481 -51.32 6.65 6.85
N GLN A 482 -50.95 7.91 6.59
CA GLN A 482 -49.61 8.34 6.21
C GLN A 482 -48.57 8.19 7.33
N LEU A 483 -49.01 8.00 8.59
CA LEU A 483 -48.14 7.76 9.74
C LEU A 483 -48.14 6.29 10.19
N SER A 484 -48.83 5.39 9.46
CA SER A 484 -48.98 3.98 9.82
C SER A 484 -47.69 3.18 9.75
N THR A 485 -46.76 3.59 8.88
CA THR A 485 -45.41 3.02 8.76
C THR A 485 -44.37 4.13 8.86
N PHE A 486 -43.28 3.84 9.57
CA PHE A 486 -42.11 4.71 9.60
C PHE A 486 -41.05 4.09 8.67
N PRO A 487 -40.37 4.86 7.79
CA PRO A 487 -39.33 4.32 6.93
C PRO A 487 -38.22 3.66 7.75
N ASP A 488 -37.82 2.46 7.36
CA ASP A 488 -36.67 1.80 7.98
C ASP A 488 -35.40 2.61 7.70
N ILE A 489 -34.67 2.94 8.76
CA ILE A 489 -33.37 3.60 8.65
C ILE A 489 -32.33 2.49 8.47
N PRO A 490 -31.68 2.38 7.28
CA PRO A 490 -30.77 1.30 6.99
C PRO A 490 -29.72 1.18 8.08
N LYS A 491 -29.57 -0.03 8.62
CA LYS A 491 -28.40 -0.33 9.45
C LYS A 491 -27.20 -0.40 8.52
N TYR A 492 -26.19 0.41 8.80
CA TYR A 492 -24.92 0.26 8.14
C TYR A 492 -24.22 -0.98 8.69
N ASP A 493 -24.02 -2.00 7.85
CA ASP A 493 -23.31 -3.20 8.27
C ASP A 493 -21.82 -2.91 8.39
N ILE A 494 -21.41 -2.59 9.61
CA ILE A 494 -20.01 -2.34 9.93
C ILE A 494 -19.16 -3.60 9.79
N SER A 495 -19.77 -4.80 9.83
CA SER A 495 -19.06 -6.07 9.75
C SER A 495 -18.34 -6.21 8.41
N GLU A 496 -18.94 -5.75 7.31
CA GLU A 496 -18.30 -5.73 5.99
C GLU A 496 -17.14 -4.73 5.94
N THR A 497 -17.28 -3.57 6.58
CA THR A 497 -16.20 -2.58 6.67
C THR A 497 -15.03 -3.12 7.48
N ILE A 498 -15.30 -3.66 8.67
CA ILE A 498 -14.30 -4.28 9.55
C ILE A 498 -13.63 -5.46 8.84
N ALA A 499 -14.39 -6.35 8.20
CA ALA A 499 -13.85 -7.46 7.44
C ALA A 499 -12.95 -6.97 6.30
N SER A 500 -13.34 -5.94 5.56
CA SER A 500 -12.50 -5.38 4.48
C SER A 500 -11.22 -4.69 5.00
N ILE A 501 -11.29 -4.04 6.17
CA ILE A 501 -10.11 -3.46 6.84
C ILE A 501 -9.19 -4.59 7.33
N GLN A 502 -9.75 -5.62 7.96
CA GLN A 502 -9.01 -6.79 8.43
C GLN A 502 -8.37 -7.56 7.27
N GLU A 503 -9.08 -7.75 6.16
CA GLU A 503 -8.55 -8.37 4.95
C GLU A 503 -7.38 -7.55 4.39
N ALA A 504 -7.53 -6.23 4.27
CA ALA A 504 -6.46 -5.34 3.83
C ALA A 504 -5.23 -5.40 4.74
N ILE A 505 -5.43 -5.57 6.05
CA ILE A 505 -4.36 -5.72 7.06
C ILE A 505 -3.72 -7.12 7.04
N GLN A 506 -4.51 -8.18 6.94
CA GLN A 506 -4.04 -9.56 6.92
C GLN A 506 -3.22 -9.86 5.67
N ASN A 507 -3.62 -9.29 4.53
CA ASN A 507 -2.92 -9.44 3.25
C ASN A 507 -1.59 -8.68 3.17
N MET A 508 -1.23 -7.88 4.17
CA MET A 508 0.08 -7.23 4.22
C MET A 508 1.18 -8.25 4.51
N THR A 509 2.12 -8.43 3.58
CA THR A 509 3.26 -9.33 3.70
C THR A 509 4.54 -8.56 4.02
N PHE A 510 5.21 -8.96 5.10
CA PHE A 510 6.47 -8.36 5.56
C PHE A 510 7.50 -9.49 5.62
N GLU A 511 8.35 -9.61 4.60
CA GLU A 511 9.30 -10.73 4.49
C GLU A 511 10.72 -10.26 4.16
N THR A 512 11.28 -9.41 5.03
CA THR A 512 12.73 -9.17 5.00
C THR A 512 13.37 -9.92 6.16
N ARG A 513 14.18 -10.92 5.83
CA ARG A 513 15.07 -11.59 6.78
C ARG A 513 16.51 -11.46 6.32
N VAL A 514 17.36 -11.01 7.22
CA VAL A 514 18.77 -10.72 6.94
C VAL A 514 19.64 -11.41 7.98
N ASP A 515 20.52 -12.28 7.52
CA ASP A 515 21.64 -12.80 8.32
C ASP A 515 22.84 -13.00 7.41
N VAL A 516 23.79 -12.07 7.47
CA VAL A 516 25.03 -12.07 6.71
C VAL A 516 25.81 -13.37 6.89
N ARG A 517 25.75 -14.00 8.08
CA ARG A 517 26.50 -15.23 8.37
C ARG A 517 26.06 -16.40 7.52
N GLN A 518 24.80 -16.43 7.08
CA GLN A 518 24.31 -17.47 6.16
C GLN A 518 24.93 -17.39 4.77
N TYR A 519 25.47 -16.23 4.40
CA TYR A 519 26.11 -15.97 3.11
C TYR A 519 27.65 -16.01 3.18
N ARG A 520 28.22 -16.35 4.35
CA ARG A 520 29.69 -16.38 4.55
C ARG A 520 30.40 -17.31 3.57
N ASN A 521 29.81 -18.48 3.29
CA ASN A 521 30.38 -19.47 2.37
C ASN A 521 30.19 -19.11 0.89
N ASP A 522 29.36 -18.10 0.57
CA ASP A 522 29.18 -17.61 -0.80
C ASP A 522 30.10 -16.43 -1.12
N ALA A 523 30.70 -15.82 -0.09
CA ALA A 523 31.61 -14.68 -0.24
C ALA A 523 32.94 -15.11 -0.88
N ASN A 524 33.55 -14.21 -1.65
CA ASN A 524 34.83 -14.45 -2.32
C ASN A 524 36.02 -14.14 -1.42
N TYR A 525 35.91 -13.03 -0.69
CA TYR A 525 36.92 -12.57 0.25
C TYR A 525 36.30 -12.52 1.64
N ILE A 526 36.84 -13.28 2.58
CA ILE A 526 36.30 -13.40 3.93
C ILE A 526 37.34 -12.84 4.89
N PHE A 527 37.07 -11.65 5.41
CA PHE A 527 37.93 -10.91 6.32
C PHE A 527 37.58 -11.28 7.75
N VAL A 528 38.54 -11.89 8.44
CA VAL A 528 38.39 -12.36 9.82
C VAL A 528 39.52 -11.84 10.68
N ARG A 529 39.29 -11.84 11.99
CA ARG A 529 40.31 -11.50 12.99
C ARG A 529 40.73 -12.76 13.72
N GLU A 530 41.91 -13.27 13.41
CA GLU A 530 42.44 -14.50 14.04
C GLU A 530 43.76 -14.23 14.75
N TYR A 531 43.84 -14.51 16.06
CA TYR A 531 45.05 -14.33 16.87
C TYR A 531 45.65 -12.92 16.72
N GLY A 532 44.79 -11.92 16.65
CA GLY A 532 45.15 -10.54 16.40
C GLY A 532 45.55 -10.21 14.95
N ALA A 533 45.85 -11.16 14.07
CA ALA A 533 46.19 -10.82 12.68
C ALA A 533 44.95 -10.55 11.82
N ALA A 534 45.07 -9.55 10.94
CA ALA A 534 44.15 -9.34 9.82
C ALA A 534 44.33 -10.49 8.81
N ARG A 535 43.31 -11.31 8.63
CA ARG A 535 43.35 -12.42 7.66
C ARG A 535 42.30 -12.23 6.58
N VAL A 536 42.64 -12.72 5.39
CA VAL A 536 41.68 -12.90 4.31
C VAL A 536 41.70 -14.36 3.87
N TYR A 537 40.54 -15.00 3.95
CA TYR A 537 40.30 -16.26 3.26
C TYR A 537 39.77 -15.99 1.85
N LEU A 538 40.22 -16.81 0.91
CA LEU A 538 39.85 -16.72 -0.50
C LEU A 538 38.95 -17.90 -0.86
N ASN A 539 37.85 -17.61 -1.53
CA ASN A 539 36.85 -18.62 -1.88
C ASN A 539 36.29 -18.38 -3.27
N HIS A 540 36.18 -19.45 -4.06
CA HIS A 540 35.78 -19.36 -5.46
C HIS A 540 36.57 -18.28 -6.23
N LEU A 541 37.87 -18.15 -5.97
CA LEU A 541 38.74 -17.16 -6.59
C LEU A 541 39.84 -17.84 -7.37
N ARG A 542 39.94 -17.56 -8.68
CA ARG A 542 40.95 -18.15 -9.55
C ARG A 542 42.03 -17.14 -9.91
N ASN A 543 43.29 -17.56 -9.82
CA ASN A 543 44.40 -16.81 -10.38
C ASN A 543 44.53 -17.17 -11.88
N GLU A 544 44.36 -16.19 -12.77
CA GLU A 544 44.29 -16.44 -14.22
C GLU A 544 45.63 -16.89 -14.83
N SER A 545 46.76 -16.54 -14.21
CA SER A 545 48.09 -16.91 -14.71
C SER A 545 48.45 -18.35 -14.32
N SER A 546 48.30 -18.69 -13.04
CA SER A 546 48.61 -20.04 -12.51
C SER A 546 47.47 -21.05 -12.70
N ARG A 547 46.25 -20.57 -13.00
CA ARG A 547 45.01 -21.37 -13.06
C ARG A 547 44.59 -22.04 -11.74
N ILE A 548 45.29 -21.75 -10.63
CA ILE A 548 44.93 -22.22 -9.29
C ILE A 548 43.64 -21.53 -8.83
N THR A 549 42.70 -22.32 -8.29
CA THR A 549 41.47 -21.82 -7.67
C THR A 549 41.54 -21.99 -6.17
N TYR A 550 41.32 -20.90 -5.43
CA TYR A 550 41.31 -20.90 -3.97
C TYR A 550 39.89 -21.16 -3.45
N MET A 551 39.79 -22.05 -2.46
CA MET A 551 38.53 -22.46 -1.85
C MET A 551 38.58 -22.35 -0.33
N TYR A 552 37.45 -21.97 0.25
CA TYR A 552 37.22 -21.89 1.69
C TYR A 552 36.19 -22.94 2.08
N GLU A 553 36.50 -23.75 3.08
CA GLU A 553 35.58 -24.78 3.55
C GLU A 553 35.53 -24.87 5.06
N TYR A 554 34.35 -25.19 5.57
CA TYR A 554 34.10 -25.42 6.99
C TYR A 554 34.30 -26.90 7.34
N ASP A 555 35.24 -27.18 8.24
CA ASP A 555 35.40 -28.51 8.84
C ASP A 555 34.54 -28.61 10.09
N ALA A 556 33.35 -29.20 9.93
CA ALA A 556 32.38 -29.39 11.01
C ALA A 556 32.92 -30.23 12.18
N THR A 557 33.91 -31.09 11.95
CA THR A 557 34.47 -31.99 12.97
C THR A 557 35.29 -31.22 13.99
N ASN A 558 36.03 -30.22 13.53
CA ASN A 558 36.96 -29.44 14.33
C ASN A 558 36.48 -28.00 14.58
N ASN A 559 35.31 -27.64 14.04
CA ASN A 559 34.73 -26.29 14.09
C ASN A 559 35.73 -25.21 13.64
N ILE A 560 36.47 -25.50 12.56
CA ILE A 560 37.47 -24.58 11.99
C ILE A 560 37.25 -24.46 10.49
N HIS A 561 37.57 -23.28 9.97
CA HIS A 561 37.60 -23.05 8.54
C HIS A 561 38.99 -23.28 7.97
N LYS A 562 39.06 -23.85 6.77
CA LYS A 562 40.30 -24.21 6.09
C LYS A 562 40.38 -23.54 4.72
N GLN A 563 41.59 -23.12 4.39
CA GLN A 563 41.96 -22.58 3.09
C GLN A 563 42.57 -23.68 2.23
N PHE A 564 42.09 -23.80 0.99
CA PHE A 564 42.62 -24.74 -0.01
C PHE A 564 43.03 -24.03 -1.30
N ALA A 565 43.99 -24.62 -1.99
CA ALA A 565 44.33 -24.36 -3.39
C ALA A 565 44.00 -25.60 -4.22
N VAL A 566 43.25 -25.41 -5.30
CA VAL A 566 42.85 -26.44 -6.25
C VAL A 566 43.58 -26.18 -7.57
N ASP A 567 44.37 -27.14 -8.01
CA ASP A 567 45.12 -27.06 -9.27
C ASP A 567 44.24 -27.32 -10.50
N THR A 568 44.81 -27.24 -11.70
CA THR A 568 44.10 -27.49 -12.96
C THR A 568 43.61 -28.92 -13.14
N SER A 569 44.17 -29.87 -12.38
CA SER A 569 43.78 -31.28 -12.38
C SER A 569 42.67 -31.57 -11.36
N GLY A 570 42.24 -30.56 -10.59
CA GLY A 570 41.26 -30.70 -9.52
C GLY A 570 41.86 -31.22 -8.21
N ASN A 571 43.18 -31.37 -8.11
CA ASN A 571 43.80 -31.78 -6.86
C ASN A 571 43.72 -30.63 -5.86
N LYS A 572 43.18 -30.96 -4.69
CA LYS A 572 42.96 -30.01 -3.61
C LYS A 572 44.05 -30.13 -2.57
N THR A 573 44.78 -29.05 -2.35
CA THR A 573 45.87 -28.95 -1.39
C THR A 573 45.51 -27.96 -0.30
N GLN A 574 45.69 -28.33 0.97
CA GLN A 574 45.41 -27.45 2.09
C GLN A 574 46.57 -26.45 2.25
N ILE A 575 46.24 -25.16 2.34
CA ILE A 575 47.23 -24.12 2.65
C ILE A 575 47.40 -24.09 4.17
N MET A 576 48.54 -24.60 4.64
CA MET A 576 48.94 -24.62 6.04
C MET A 576 50.10 -23.65 6.26
N LYS A 577 50.09 -22.89 7.37
CA LYS A 577 51.32 -22.26 7.86
C LYS A 577 51.93 -23.17 8.92
N ILE A 578 53.21 -23.51 8.76
CA ILE A 578 54.06 -23.98 9.86
C ILE A 578 54.34 -22.73 10.71
N ASP A 579 53.71 -22.64 11.88
CA ASP A 579 54.15 -21.70 12.91
C ASP A 579 55.40 -22.29 13.57
N PRO A 580 56.59 -21.67 13.50
CA PRO A 580 57.81 -22.26 14.04
C PRO A 580 57.73 -22.54 15.55
N GLU A 581 56.83 -21.86 16.26
CA GLU A 581 56.70 -21.91 17.72
C GLU A 581 55.46 -22.68 18.22
N ASN A 582 54.57 -23.16 17.33
CA ASN A 582 53.32 -23.80 17.75
C ASN A 582 52.91 -24.94 16.80
N SER A 583 53.16 -26.18 17.22
CA SER A 583 52.92 -27.41 16.46
C SER A 583 51.45 -27.79 16.26
N ASN A 584 50.50 -27.00 16.81
CA ASN A 584 49.07 -27.14 16.52
C ASN A 584 48.68 -26.19 15.37
N SER A 585 49.22 -26.44 14.17
CA SER A 585 48.98 -25.60 12.98
C SER A 585 47.61 -25.89 12.36
N GLY A 586 46.59 -25.12 12.75
CA GLY A 586 45.35 -25.00 11.97
C GLY A 586 45.61 -24.30 10.63
N SER A 587 44.81 -24.61 9.59
CA SER A 587 44.81 -23.82 8.34
C SER A 587 44.45 -22.38 8.66
N ARG A 588 45.26 -21.43 8.19
CA ARG A 588 45.04 -19.98 8.37
C ARG A 588 44.86 -19.32 7.01
N GLY A 589 44.05 -18.27 6.95
CA GLY A 589 43.90 -17.44 5.75
C GLY A 589 45.20 -16.71 5.39
N PHE A 590 45.19 -16.03 4.25
CA PHE A 590 46.32 -15.25 3.77
C PHE A 590 46.50 -13.97 4.58
N TYR A 591 47.72 -13.43 4.58
CA TYR A 591 48.02 -12.12 5.16
C TYR A 591 47.71 -11.01 4.15
N LEU A 592 47.37 -9.85 4.71
CA LEU A 592 47.40 -8.56 4.01
C LEU A 592 48.72 -7.87 4.34
N GLY A 593 49.67 -7.92 3.39
CA GLY A 593 51.04 -7.46 3.61
C GLY A 593 51.42 -6.21 2.82
N LYS A 594 52.56 -5.63 3.20
CA LYS A 594 53.25 -4.56 2.45
C LYS A 594 54.02 -5.15 1.26
N TYR A 595 54.22 -4.36 0.21
CA TYR A 595 55.07 -4.71 -0.93
C TYR A 595 55.73 -3.47 -1.53
N THR A 596 56.82 -3.64 -2.25
CA THR A 596 57.53 -2.54 -2.92
C THR A 596 57.27 -2.59 -4.42
N LEU A 597 56.97 -1.44 -5.03
CA LEU A 597 56.88 -1.24 -6.49
C LEU A 597 57.65 0.03 -6.85
N ASN A 598 58.57 -0.05 -7.81
CA ASN A 598 59.41 1.08 -8.24
C ASN A 598 60.08 1.81 -7.06
N SER A 599 60.61 1.04 -6.10
CA SER A 599 61.28 1.56 -4.88
C SER A 599 60.39 2.38 -3.94
N LYS A 600 59.06 2.22 -4.03
CA LYS A 600 58.10 2.78 -3.09
C LYS A 600 57.27 1.67 -2.46
N ASP A 601 56.92 1.83 -1.19
CA ASP A 601 56.18 0.84 -0.43
C ASP A 601 54.66 1.09 -0.49
N TYR A 602 53.91 0.00 -0.58
CA TYR A 602 52.46 -0.04 -0.72
C TYR A 602 51.86 -1.15 0.16
N VAL A 603 50.54 -1.16 0.33
CA VAL A 603 49.77 -2.13 1.11
C VAL A 603 48.68 -2.79 0.29
N GLY A 604 48.12 -3.89 0.81
CA GLY A 604 46.98 -4.59 0.21
C GLY A 604 47.37 -5.72 -0.73
N ALA A 605 48.61 -6.21 -0.63
CA ALA A 605 49.03 -7.44 -1.28
C ALA A 605 48.55 -8.65 -0.46
N ILE A 606 48.01 -9.65 -1.14
CA ILE A 606 47.68 -10.94 -0.56
C ILE A 606 48.89 -11.86 -0.67
N CYS A 607 49.37 -12.37 0.45
CA CYS A 607 50.54 -13.26 0.51
C CYS A 607 50.42 -14.28 1.64
N GLU A 608 51.13 -15.41 1.50
CA GLU A 608 51.13 -16.51 2.47
C GLU A 608 51.99 -16.22 3.69
N THR A 609 53.07 -15.44 3.53
CA THR A 609 54.03 -15.13 4.60
C THR A 609 54.43 -13.66 4.58
N ILE A 610 54.71 -13.12 5.77
CA ILE A 610 55.21 -11.76 6.00
C ILE A 610 56.47 -11.78 6.89
N HIS A 611 57.36 -10.80 6.73
CA HIS A 611 58.52 -10.51 7.57
C HIS A 611 58.30 -9.26 8.43
N GLU A 612 59.00 -9.15 9.56
CA GLU A 612 58.87 -8.07 10.54
C GLU A 612 57.44 -7.90 11.08
N GLU A 613 56.96 -8.90 11.83
CA GLU A 613 55.68 -8.82 12.53
C GLU A 613 55.72 -7.70 13.59
N GLN A 614 55.24 -6.51 13.23
CA GLN A 614 55.08 -5.43 14.20
C GLN A 614 53.81 -5.65 15.02
N VAL A 615 53.96 -5.71 16.35
CA VAL A 615 52.85 -5.76 17.31
C VAL A 615 52.22 -4.37 17.37
N MET A 616 50.94 -4.28 17.02
CA MET A 616 50.23 -3.02 16.97
C MET A 616 49.61 -2.69 18.34
N THR A 617 49.35 -1.42 18.63
CA THR A 617 48.68 -0.95 19.85
C THR A 617 47.34 -0.31 19.51
N ASN A 618 46.39 -0.32 20.44
CA ASN A 618 45.10 0.37 20.25
C ASN A 618 45.19 1.86 20.64
N SER A 619 44.09 2.59 20.50
CA SER A 619 43.96 4.02 20.86
C SER A 619 44.22 4.36 22.33
N LEU A 620 44.33 3.36 23.20
CA LEU A 620 44.66 3.48 24.61
C LEU A 620 46.12 3.08 24.93
N GLY A 621 46.94 2.80 23.92
CA GLY A 621 48.33 2.37 24.09
C GLY A 621 48.50 0.95 24.63
N LEU A 622 47.42 0.16 24.69
CA LEU A 622 47.48 -1.25 25.08
C LEU A 622 48.00 -2.06 23.89
N ARG A 623 48.98 -2.94 24.15
CA ARG A 623 49.46 -3.92 23.17
C ARG A 623 48.28 -4.76 22.72
N THR A 624 47.96 -4.66 21.45
CA THR A 624 47.08 -5.61 20.80
C THR A 624 47.96 -6.69 20.18
N GLU A 625 47.56 -7.96 20.23
CA GLU A 625 48.32 -9.06 19.60
C GLU A 625 48.33 -8.98 18.04
N HIS A 626 48.00 -7.80 17.48
CA HIS A 626 47.82 -7.61 16.05
C HIS A 626 49.16 -7.45 15.33
N LYS A 627 49.34 -8.20 14.22
CA LYS A 627 50.60 -8.29 13.45
C LYS A 627 50.40 -7.80 12.01
N SER A 628 51.31 -6.94 11.53
CA SER A 628 51.43 -6.55 10.12
C SER A 628 52.91 -6.53 9.70
N GLY A 629 53.20 -6.72 8.41
CA GLY A 629 54.57 -6.84 7.89
C GLY A 629 54.68 -6.84 6.36
N TYR A 630 55.90 -6.92 5.85
CA TYR A 630 56.19 -7.00 4.42
C TYR A 630 55.99 -8.42 3.90
N CYS A 631 55.31 -8.59 2.77
CA CYS A 631 55.20 -9.90 2.13
C CYS A 631 56.58 -10.47 1.83
N THR A 632 56.77 -11.76 2.13
CA THR A 632 57.99 -12.51 1.76
C THR A 632 57.74 -13.57 0.70
N SER A 633 56.53 -14.12 0.65
CA SER A 633 56.11 -15.00 -0.43
C SER A 633 55.67 -14.18 -1.65
N GLN A 634 55.55 -14.85 -2.81
CA GLN A 634 54.97 -14.24 -4.01
C GLN A 634 53.59 -13.64 -3.72
N ILE A 635 53.27 -12.54 -4.41
CA ILE A 635 51.98 -11.86 -4.27
C ILE A 635 50.98 -12.56 -5.18
N ILE A 636 49.94 -13.13 -4.59
CA ILE A 636 48.95 -13.95 -5.30
C ILE A 636 47.77 -13.13 -5.81
N GLY A 637 47.53 -11.95 -5.22
CA GLY A 637 46.43 -11.06 -5.55
C GLY A 637 46.53 -9.74 -4.80
N TYR A 638 45.61 -8.84 -5.11
CA TYR A 638 45.54 -7.50 -4.54
C TYR A 638 44.10 -7.17 -4.15
N LEU A 639 43.94 -6.42 -3.07
CA LEU A 639 42.65 -5.94 -2.57
C LEU A 639 42.50 -4.43 -2.72
N PRO A 640 41.26 -3.89 -2.67
CA PRO A 640 41.03 -2.50 -2.31
C PRO A 640 41.78 -2.16 -1.03
N ARG A 641 41.96 -0.86 -0.74
CA ARG A 641 42.67 -0.43 0.46
C ARG A 641 41.85 -0.74 1.71
N VAL A 642 41.88 -2.01 2.09
CA VAL A 642 41.34 -2.55 3.33
C VAL A 642 42.40 -2.24 4.38
N SER A 643 42.03 -1.33 5.27
CA SER A 643 42.82 -0.96 6.44
C SER A 643 42.07 -1.36 7.68
N LEU A 644 42.83 -1.64 8.72
CA LEU A 644 42.35 -1.86 10.07
C LEU A 644 42.91 -0.74 10.92
N ASP A 645 42.13 -0.30 11.90
CA ASP A 645 42.57 0.71 12.86
C ASP A 645 43.70 0.16 13.72
N PHE A 646 44.84 0.85 13.71
CA PHE A 646 45.99 0.60 14.56
C PHE A 646 46.57 1.93 15.02
N ASN A 647 46.74 2.11 16.34
CA ASN A 647 47.35 3.30 16.92
C ASN A 647 48.65 2.87 17.59
N GLY A 648 49.74 2.82 16.83
CA GLY A 648 51.07 2.39 17.29
C GLY A 648 52.24 2.56 16.31
N LEU A 649 51.95 3.06 15.10
CA LEU A 649 52.99 3.39 14.12
C LEU A 649 53.39 4.85 14.31
N ASP A 650 54.68 5.14 14.46
CA ASP A 650 55.20 6.51 14.46
C ASP A 650 55.56 6.97 13.03
N GLY A 651 55.35 8.26 12.73
CA GLY A 651 55.84 8.86 11.48
C GLY A 651 55.21 8.34 10.17
N LYS A 652 56.02 8.27 9.11
CA LYS A 652 55.64 7.97 7.70
C LYS A 652 54.84 6.66 7.55
N ASP A 653 54.97 5.71 8.47
CA ASP A 653 54.24 4.44 8.48
C ASP A 653 52.73 4.59 8.76
N ARG A 654 52.29 5.69 9.42
CA ARG A 654 50.85 6.01 9.60
C ARG A 654 50.12 6.23 8.27
N TYR A 655 50.83 6.73 7.25
CA TYR A 655 50.24 7.00 5.94
C TYR A 655 50.11 5.75 5.05
N ILE A 656 50.88 4.70 5.38
CA ILE A 656 50.97 3.48 4.58
C ILE A 656 49.74 2.59 4.81
N PHE A 657 49.18 2.56 6.03
CA PHE A 657 47.86 1.96 6.32
C PHE A 657 46.69 2.94 6.14
N GLY A 658 46.97 4.13 5.60
CA GLY A 658 45.96 5.12 5.24
C GLY A 658 45.18 5.65 6.44
N TRP A 659 45.82 6.24 7.44
CA TRP A 659 45.08 6.93 8.52
C TRP A 659 44.20 8.09 8.01
N PRO A 660 42.98 8.30 8.54
CA PRO A 660 42.19 9.50 8.26
C PRO A 660 42.78 10.73 8.98
N LYS A 661 42.91 11.87 8.28
CA LYS A 661 43.02 13.18 8.95
C LYS A 661 41.66 13.71 9.41
N ASP A 662 40.57 13.07 8.97
CA ASP A 662 39.22 13.62 9.03
C ASP A 662 38.37 13.06 10.20
N TYR A 663 38.88 12.07 10.94
CA TYR A 663 38.18 11.49 12.10
C TYR A 663 39.16 11.30 13.26
N ASP A 664 39.04 12.15 14.28
CA ASP A 664 39.83 12.12 15.52
C ASP A 664 39.46 10.96 16.47
N TYR A 665 38.54 10.06 16.07
CA TYR A 665 38.03 8.99 16.92
C TYR A 665 38.19 7.62 16.26
N THR A 666 39.00 6.79 16.90
CA THR A 666 39.35 5.42 16.54
C THR A 666 38.49 4.46 17.38
N LEU A 667 37.69 3.62 16.73
CA LEU A 667 36.84 2.63 17.38
C LEU A 667 37.45 1.23 17.19
N PRO A 668 37.67 0.45 18.26
CA PRO A 668 38.11 -0.94 18.13
C PRO A 668 37.13 -1.75 17.26
N ASP A 669 37.63 -2.81 16.62
CA ASP A 669 36.83 -3.77 15.84
C ASP A 669 36.13 -3.24 14.57
N THR A 670 36.73 -2.21 13.94
CA THR A 670 36.24 -1.64 12.66
C THR A 670 37.18 -1.90 11.49
N TRP A 671 36.62 -2.28 10.34
CA TRP A 671 37.27 -2.40 9.02
C TRP A 671 37.04 -1.12 8.21
N TYR A 672 38.06 -0.66 7.48
CA TYR A 672 37.98 0.55 6.66
C TYR A 672 38.36 0.25 5.21
N ILE A 673 37.52 0.67 4.26
CA ILE A 673 37.77 0.55 2.82
C ILE A 673 37.73 1.94 2.18
N ARG A 674 38.70 2.26 1.31
CA ARG A 674 38.85 3.61 0.71
C ARG A 674 39.28 3.60 -0.74
N SER A 675 38.85 4.61 -1.50
CA SER A 675 39.25 4.81 -2.91
C SER A 675 40.34 5.89 -3.18
N MET A 676 40.94 6.56 -2.18
CA MET A 676 41.78 7.80 -2.36
C MET A 676 43.29 7.75 -1.98
N ASP A 677 44.18 8.34 -2.80
CA ASP A 677 45.44 9.15 -2.57
C ASP A 677 46.88 8.64 -2.22
N THR A 678 47.18 7.35 -2.00
CA THR A 678 48.56 6.89 -1.71
C THR A 678 49.02 5.59 -2.40
N SER A 679 48.15 4.88 -3.15
CA SER A 679 48.54 3.71 -3.98
C SER A 679 48.78 4.13 -5.42
N THR A 680 49.84 3.61 -6.05
CA THR A 680 50.10 3.81 -7.48
C THR A 680 49.39 2.81 -8.37
N PHE A 681 48.94 1.65 -7.86
CA PHE A 681 48.00 0.81 -8.62
C PHE A 681 46.58 1.38 -8.54
N ASP A 682 45.80 1.24 -9.61
CA ASP A 682 44.33 1.31 -9.67
C ASP A 682 43.68 0.19 -8.83
N ASN A 683 44.35 -0.16 -7.73
CA ASN A 683 43.94 -1.11 -6.71
C ASN A 683 42.89 -0.53 -5.79
N ALA A 684 42.69 0.80 -5.73
CA ALA A 684 41.98 1.40 -4.61
C ALA A 684 40.47 1.07 -4.55
N SER A 685 39.84 0.60 -5.64
CA SER A 685 38.37 0.50 -5.69
C SER A 685 37.82 -0.86 -6.15
N PHE A 686 38.65 -1.87 -6.46
CA PHE A 686 38.22 -2.87 -7.47
C PHE A 686 38.75 -4.33 -7.37
N ALA A 687 38.90 -4.93 -6.19
CA ALA A 687 38.95 -6.40 -6.18
C ALA A 687 37.53 -6.91 -6.45
N PRO A 688 37.23 -7.52 -7.60
CA PRO A 688 35.85 -7.82 -7.96
C PRO A 688 35.31 -8.99 -7.13
N GLY A 689 34.06 -8.88 -6.68
CA GLY A 689 33.35 -9.98 -6.02
C GLY A 689 32.62 -9.59 -4.74
N ILE A 690 32.27 -10.61 -3.97
CA ILE A 690 31.53 -10.51 -2.70
C ILE A 690 32.54 -10.49 -1.55
N LEU A 691 32.49 -9.46 -0.71
CA LEU A 691 33.39 -9.26 0.42
C LEU A 691 32.60 -9.40 1.73
N TYR A 692 33.10 -10.23 2.63
CA TYR A 692 32.51 -10.51 3.94
C TYR A 692 33.42 -10.02 5.07
N PHE A 693 32.87 -9.27 6.02
CA PHE A 693 33.61 -8.72 7.16
C PHE A 693 33.05 -9.20 8.50
N GLU A 694 33.92 -9.82 9.30
CA GLU A 694 33.67 -10.06 10.72
C GLU A 694 33.88 -8.74 11.50
N GLY A 695 32.77 -8.07 11.84
CA GLY A 695 32.74 -6.79 12.56
C GLY A 695 32.18 -5.62 11.76
N LYS A 696 32.43 -4.40 12.24
CA LYS A 696 31.95 -3.15 11.62
C LYS A 696 32.74 -2.82 10.36
N LEU A 697 32.10 -2.24 9.35
CA LEU A 697 32.71 -1.77 8.10
C LEU A 697 32.42 -0.29 7.85
N ILE A 698 33.45 0.48 7.52
CA ILE A 698 33.34 1.87 7.07
C ILE A 698 33.87 1.96 5.63
N ILE A 699 33.05 2.51 4.73
CA ILE A 699 33.36 2.66 3.31
C ILE A 699 33.50 4.16 2.99
N SER A 700 34.64 4.53 2.43
CA SER A 700 34.98 5.92 2.11
C SER A 700 35.24 6.13 0.61
N GLY A 701 34.55 7.11 0.03
CA GLY A 701 34.73 7.55 -1.36
C GLY A 701 35.79 8.65 -1.56
N LYS A 702 35.66 9.41 -2.66
CA LYS A 702 36.47 10.60 -2.98
C LYS A 702 35.66 11.88 -2.72
N ALA A 703 36.24 12.83 -1.98
CA ALA A 703 35.56 14.08 -1.62
C ALA A 703 35.32 15.00 -2.84
N ASN A 704 34.13 15.65 -2.86
CA ASN A 704 33.68 16.77 -3.71
C ASN A 704 33.90 16.69 -5.23
N LEU A 705 32.82 16.81 -6.01
CA LEU A 705 32.74 17.08 -7.48
C LEU A 705 33.47 16.12 -8.45
N ALA A 706 34.52 15.43 -8.02
CA ALA A 706 35.22 14.37 -8.76
C ALA A 706 34.59 12.98 -8.54
N ALA A 707 33.51 12.88 -7.75
CA ALA A 707 32.76 11.65 -7.46
C ALA A 707 32.09 11.02 -8.69
N ASP A 708 31.95 11.77 -9.79
CA ASP A 708 31.49 11.22 -11.07
C ASP A 708 32.57 10.48 -11.86
N SER A 709 33.84 10.53 -11.42
CA SER A 709 34.89 9.75 -12.05
C SER A 709 34.71 8.26 -11.78
N THR A 710 34.82 7.46 -12.85
CA THR A 710 34.88 5.99 -12.78
C THR A 710 36.06 5.48 -11.97
N ASP A 711 37.05 6.30 -11.67
CA ASP A 711 38.30 5.90 -11.01
C ASP A 711 38.13 5.63 -9.49
N SER A 712 36.97 5.98 -8.91
CA SER A 712 36.71 5.89 -7.45
C SER A 712 35.53 4.99 -7.07
N VAL A 713 35.10 4.12 -8.00
CA VAL A 713 33.90 3.30 -7.91
C VAL A 713 34.18 1.93 -7.29
N PHE A 714 33.37 1.50 -6.32
CA PHE A 714 33.39 0.12 -5.84
C PHE A 714 32.48 -0.76 -6.69
N THR A 715 32.93 -1.98 -7.02
CA THR A 715 32.16 -2.94 -7.83
C THR A 715 31.97 -4.25 -7.07
N ASN A 716 31.38 -4.14 -5.88
CA ASN A 716 31.40 -5.14 -4.85
C ASN A 716 30.06 -5.27 -4.12
N THR A 717 29.84 -6.47 -3.62
CA THR A 717 28.86 -6.73 -2.57
C THR A 717 29.60 -6.67 -1.24
N PHE A 718 29.13 -5.85 -0.31
CA PHE A 718 29.68 -5.74 1.04
C PHE A 718 28.73 -6.36 2.06
N LEU A 719 29.21 -7.40 2.73
CA LEU A 719 28.51 -8.10 3.81
C LEU A 719 29.26 -7.86 5.11
N ALA A 720 28.59 -7.40 6.17
CA ALA A 720 29.22 -7.18 7.47
C ALA A 720 28.38 -7.72 8.63
N GLU A 721 29.05 -8.37 9.60
CA GLU A 721 28.38 -8.80 10.84
C GLU A 721 28.02 -7.62 11.76
N GLY A 722 28.79 -6.52 11.70
CA GLY A 722 28.48 -5.27 12.39
C GLY A 722 27.87 -4.22 11.47
N ASP A 723 27.84 -2.97 11.95
CA ASP A 723 27.37 -1.81 11.16
C ASP A 723 28.13 -1.65 9.84
N ILE A 724 27.45 -1.16 8.80
CA ILE A 724 28.06 -0.63 7.58
C ILE A 724 27.82 0.87 7.53
N ASP A 725 28.90 1.67 7.57
CA ASP A 725 28.84 3.11 7.38
C ASP A 725 29.43 3.51 6.02
N ALA A 726 28.56 3.76 5.04
CA ALA A 726 28.90 4.33 3.74
C ALA A 726 28.73 5.86 3.75
N ILE A 727 29.32 6.51 4.77
CA ILE A 727 29.05 7.92 5.10
C ILE A 727 30.18 8.89 4.74
N ALA A 728 31.43 8.41 4.66
CA ALA A 728 32.60 9.25 4.50
C ALA A 728 32.90 9.50 3.01
N MET A 729 33.03 10.77 2.62
CA MET A 729 33.46 11.18 1.27
C MET A 729 32.64 10.54 0.13
N SER A 730 31.38 10.19 0.39
CA SER A 730 30.35 9.86 -0.60
C SER A 730 30.71 8.74 -1.60
N PRO A 731 30.78 7.47 -1.16
CA PRO A 731 31.18 6.36 -2.04
C PRO A 731 30.15 6.09 -3.15
N ARG A 732 30.64 5.71 -4.33
CA ARG A 732 29.84 5.14 -5.42
C ARG A 732 30.07 3.62 -5.44
N ILE A 733 29.01 2.86 -5.22
CA ILE A 733 29.04 1.40 -5.08
C ILE A 733 28.10 0.78 -6.09
N TYR A 734 28.61 -0.08 -6.96
CA TYR A 734 27.81 -1.00 -7.76
C TYR A 734 27.97 -2.40 -7.18
N SER A 735 26.87 -3.09 -6.94
CA SER A 735 26.95 -4.54 -6.80
C SER A 735 27.51 -5.15 -8.10
N PRO A 736 28.10 -6.35 -8.06
CA PRO A 736 28.80 -6.94 -9.20
C PRO A 736 27.99 -6.92 -10.51
N ARG A 737 26.67 -7.17 -10.45
CA ARG A 737 25.82 -7.11 -11.65
C ARG A 737 25.34 -5.74 -12.03
N ASN A 738 25.12 -4.85 -11.05
CA ASN A 738 24.64 -3.52 -11.35
C ASN A 738 25.70 -2.65 -12.05
N ILE A 739 26.96 -3.11 -12.14
CA ILE A 739 28.01 -2.40 -12.89
C ILE A 739 27.66 -2.24 -14.38
N THR A 740 26.85 -3.13 -14.97
CA THR A 740 26.39 -3.04 -16.36
C THR A 740 25.52 -1.80 -16.63
N ARG A 741 25.02 -1.14 -15.57
CA ARG A 741 24.32 0.15 -15.69
C ARG A 741 25.25 1.29 -16.09
N ASN A 742 26.54 1.15 -15.85
CA ASN A 742 27.51 2.12 -16.33
C ASN A 742 27.77 1.87 -17.83
N PRO A 743 27.45 2.83 -18.72
CA PRO A 743 27.59 2.63 -20.17
C PRO A 743 29.04 2.41 -20.63
N ASN A 744 30.03 2.77 -19.79
CA ASN A 744 31.44 2.56 -20.05
C ASN A 744 31.99 1.28 -19.40
N ALA A 745 31.15 0.52 -18.69
CA ALA A 745 31.53 -0.71 -18.03
C ALA A 745 31.29 -1.94 -18.90
N THR A 746 32.16 -2.94 -18.74
CA THR A 746 32.02 -4.26 -19.38
C THR A 746 32.13 -5.35 -18.31
N ASP A 747 31.56 -6.53 -18.56
CA ASP A 747 31.66 -7.72 -17.68
C ASP A 747 33.12 -8.08 -17.36
N ALA A 748 34.06 -7.73 -18.25
CA ALA A 748 35.50 -7.89 -18.03
C ALA A 748 36.03 -7.10 -16.81
N LEU A 749 35.32 -6.06 -16.33
CA LEU A 749 35.65 -5.36 -15.08
C LEU A 749 35.52 -6.22 -13.83
N ILE A 750 34.71 -7.28 -13.89
CA ILE A 750 34.56 -8.28 -12.82
C ILE A 750 35.34 -9.55 -13.16
N CYS A 751 35.21 -10.07 -14.38
CA CYS A 751 35.65 -11.43 -14.70
C CYS A 751 37.08 -11.58 -15.24
N SER A 752 37.72 -10.51 -15.72
CA SER A 752 39.07 -10.59 -16.31
C SER A 752 39.79 -9.25 -16.23
N ARG A 753 39.74 -8.63 -15.05
CA ARG A 753 40.26 -7.29 -14.84
C ARG A 753 41.79 -7.32 -14.78
N ASN A 754 42.44 -6.58 -15.68
CA ASN A 754 43.88 -6.33 -15.62
C ASN A 754 44.23 -5.43 -14.44
N LEU A 755 45.38 -5.69 -13.81
CA LEU A 755 46.01 -4.73 -12.91
C LEU A 755 46.36 -3.47 -13.72
N GLY A 756 46.30 -2.31 -13.07
CA GLY A 756 46.68 -1.04 -13.68
C GLY A 756 47.17 -0.05 -12.65
N THR A 757 47.68 1.11 -13.09
CA THR A 757 48.04 2.24 -12.22
C THR A 757 46.90 3.24 -12.05
N THR A 758 46.91 4.05 -10.99
CA THR A 758 45.94 5.15 -10.79
C THR A 758 45.98 6.21 -11.90
N SER A 759 47.03 6.23 -12.72
CA SER A 759 47.13 7.00 -13.96
C SER A 759 46.57 6.24 -15.19
N ASN A 760 45.79 5.17 -14.95
CA ASN A 760 45.14 4.31 -15.93
C ASN A 760 46.07 3.54 -16.88
N THR A 761 47.32 3.27 -16.46
CA THR A 761 48.25 2.43 -17.25
C THR A 761 48.01 0.96 -16.93
N LYS A 762 47.46 0.19 -17.88
CA LYS A 762 47.12 -1.23 -17.69
C LYS A 762 48.35 -2.14 -17.88
N PHE A 763 48.54 -3.10 -16.98
CA PHE A 763 49.55 -4.16 -17.08
C PHE A 763 49.01 -5.35 -17.88
N SER A 764 48.69 -5.17 -19.15
CA SER A 764 47.99 -6.19 -19.96
C SER A 764 48.85 -7.36 -20.44
N VAL A 765 50.19 -7.24 -20.43
CA VAL A 765 51.10 -8.22 -21.04
C VAL A 765 51.97 -8.96 -20.02
N SER A 766 52.47 -8.27 -19.00
CA SER A 766 53.31 -8.85 -17.95
C SER A 766 52.89 -8.36 -16.56
N PRO A 767 53.10 -9.16 -15.50
CA PRO A 767 52.86 -8.72 -14.13
C PRO A 767 53.72 -7.50 -13.80
N PRO A 768 53.25 -6.63 -12.88
CA PRO A 768 54.07 -5.51 -12.44
C PRO A 768 55.32 -5.97 -11.69
N ALA A 769 56.41 -5.22 -11.84
CA ALA A 769 57.68 -5.50 -11.19
C ALA A 769 57.67 -5.10 -9.71
N THR A 770 57.18 -6.01 -8.86
CA THR A 770 57.10 -5.83 -7.40
C THR A 770 58.17 -6.63 -6.65
N THR A 771 58.42 -6.25 -5.40
CA THR A 771 59.19 -7.04 -4.44
C THR A 771 58.32 -7.30 -3.21
N PRO A 772 57.96 -8.56 -2.91
CA PRO A 772 58.22 -9.80 -3.68
C PRO A 772 57.44 -9.84 -5.01
N ALA A 773 57.81 -10.76 -5.91
CA ALA A 773 57.26 -10.82 -7.26
C ALA A 773 55.75 -11.10 -7.29
N THR A 774 55.04 -10.47 -8.23
CA THR A 774 53.61 -10.69 -8.48
C THR A 774 53.39 -11.86 -9.43
N LEU A 775 52.47 -12.77 -9.08
CA LEU A 775 52.16 -13.94 -9.91
C LEU A 775 51.35 -13.63 -11.18
N SER A 776 50.47 -12.63 -11.12
CA SER A 776 49.48 -12.35 -12.16
C SER A 776 49.43 -10.86 -12.50
N ASN A 777 49.21 -10.56 -13.77
CA ASN A 777 48.92 -9.21 -14.24
C ASN A 777 47.42 -8.86 -14.20
N LYS A 778 46.61 -9.75 -13.63
CA LYS A 778 45.16 -9.63 -13.42
C LYS A 778 44.79 -9.83 -11.96
N PHE A 779 43.68 -9.24 -11.54
CA PHE A 779 43.02 -9.57 -10.27
C PHE A 779 42.56 -11.04 -10.24
N LEU A 780 42.26 -11.54 -9.04
CA LEU A 780 41.66 -12.86 -8.88
C LEU A 780 40.22 -12.84 -9.42
N THR A 781 39.87 -13.85 -10.23
CA THR A 781 38.56 -13.97 -10.87
C THR A 781 37.57 -14.69 -9.95
N PRO A 782 36.42 -14.10 -9.61
CA PRO A 782 35.37 -14.77 -8.82
C PRO A 782 34.59 -15.77 -9.70
N VAL A 783 34.93 -17.06 -9.61
CA VAL A 783 34.37 -18.10 -10.50
C VAL A 783 32.92 -18.47 -10.19
N ASN A 784 32.38 -18.07 -9.04
CA ASN A 784 30.95 -18.19 -8.71
C ASN A 784 30.12 -17.02 -9.27
N LEU A 785 30.75 -15.94 -9.69
CA LEU A 785 30.10 -14.78 -10.32
C LEU A 785 30.37 -14.70 -11.84
N CYS A 786 31.31 -15.49 -12.35
CA CYS A 786 31.78 -15.43 -13.72
C CYS A 786 31.67 -16.81 -14.38
N GLN A 787 30.92 -16.89 -15.47
CA GLN A 787 30.84 -18.10 -16.29
C GLN A 787 32.17 -18.35 -17.01
N ASP A 788 32.78 -17.28 -17.52
CA ASP A 788 34.10 -17.29 -18.13
C ASP A 788 34.79 -15.92 -17.89
N ALA A 789 35.94 -15.70 -18.53
CA ALA A 789 36.72 -14.47 -18.35
C ALA A 789 35.96 -13.18 -18.72
N ASN A 790 34.91 -13.25 -19.55
CA ASN A 790 34.21 -12.09 -20.09
C ASN A 790 32.69 -12.12 -19.87
N THR A 791 32.16 -13.16 -19.23
CA THR A 791 30.70 -13.34 -19.05
C THR A 791 30.36 -13.50 -17.58
N MET A 792 29.50 -12.62 -17.04
CA MET A 792 28.98 -12.77 -15.67
C MET A 792 27.95 -13.90 -15.58
N TYR A 793 28.06 -14.73 -14.56
CA TYR A 793 27.10 -15.79 -14.25
C TYR A 793 25.80 -15.19 -13.71
N LYS A 794 24.67 -15.64 -14.27
CA LYS A 794 23.31 -15.40 -13.74
C LYS A 794 22.94 -16.60 -12.86
N ASN A 795 22.55 -16.40 -11.59
CA ASN A 795 22.06 -17.41 -10.62
C ASN A 795 22.98 -17.87 -9.46
N THR A 796 23.49 -16.96 -8.62
CA THR A 796 24.06 -17.29 -7.29
C THR A 796 23.02 -17.78 -6.27
N ASN A 797 21.74 -17.62 -6.58
CA ASN A 797 20.61 -18.03 -5.75
C ASN A 797 19.88 -19.28 -6.29
N ARG A 798 20.50 -20.04 -7.20
CA ARG A 798 19.91 -21.27 -7.71
C ARG A 798 20.84 -22.45 -7.51
N LEU A 799 20.22 -23.60 -7.31
CA LEU A 799 20.88 -24.89 -7.33
C LEU A 799 21.29 -25.26 -8.78
N PRO A 800 22.22 -26.23 -8.98
CA PRO A 800 22.67 -26.63 -10.31
C PRO A 800 21.56 -27.11 -11.27
N ASN A 801 20.42 -27.55 -10.72
CA ASN A 801 19.22 -27.96 -11.47
C ASN A 801 18.35 -26.76 -11.91
N GLY A 802 18.71 -25.52 -11.56
CA GLY A 802 17.99 -24.31 -11.89
C GLY A 802 16.85 -23.92 -10.93
N THR A 803 16.58 -24.68 -9.86
CA THR A 803 15.58 -24.28 -8.84
C THR A 803 16.17 -23.23 -7.90
N LEU A 804 15.31 -22.35 -7.35
CA LEU A 804 15.74 -21.40 -6.32
C LEU A 804 16.30 -22.15 -5.11
N ASP A 805 17.45 -21.69 -4.65
CA ASP A 805 18.09 -22.16 -3.43
C ASP A 805 17.46 -21.47 -2.22
N THR A 806 17.56 -22.09 -1.05
CA THR A 806 16.97 -21.59 0.19
C THR A 806 18.01 -21.48 1.30
N VAL A 807 17.79 -20.54 2.21
CA VAL A 807 18.60 -20.38 3.43
C VAL A 807 17.66 -20.31 4.64
N THR A 808 18.12 -20.84 5.78
CA THR A 808 17.34 -20.77 7.02
C THR A 808 17.81 -19.57 7.85
N ILE A 809 16.91 -18.60 8.06
CA ILE A 809 17.16 -17.43 8.91
C ILE A 809 16.06 -17.36 9.97
N ASP A 810 16.46 -17.28 11.24
CA ASP A 810 15.55 -17.27 12.40
C ASP A 810 14.54 -18.43 12.39
N ASN A 811 15.01 -19.63 12.06
CA ASN A 811 14.21 -20.86 11.93
C ASN A 811 13.13 -20.81 10.83
N LYS A 812 13.21 -19.85 9.89
CA LYS A 812 12.35 -19.80 8.70
C LYS A 812 13.19 -20.02 7.45
N GLU A 813 12.73 -20.91 6.59
CA GLU A 813 13.30 -21.10 5.26
C GLU A 813 12.87 -19.94 4.36
N ILE A 814 13.84 -19.27 3.74
CA ILE A 814 13.63 -18.14 2.83
C ILE A 814 14.41 -18.38 1.53
N THR A 815 13.95 -17.79 0.43
CA THR A 815 14.69 -17.80 -0.84
C THR A 815 16.05 -17.13 -0.67
N LYS A 816 17.11 -17.81 -1.10
CA LYS A 816 18.47 -17.27 -1.08
C LYS A 816 18.57 -16.04 -1.99
N LEU A 817 19.33 -15.04 -1.56
CA LEU A 817 19.51 -13.81 -2.32
C LEU A 817 20.56 -14.00 -3.42
N GLU A 818 20.31 -13.40 -4.57
CA GLU A 818 21.27 -13.21 -5.66
C GLU A 818 22.29 -12.16 -5.21
N LEU A 819 23.38 -12.58 -4.58
CA LEU A 819 24.37 -11.65 -3.98
C LEU A 819 24.97 -10.68 -5.00
N GLY A 820 25.05 -11.05 -6.28
CA GLY A 820 25.47 -10.15 -7.35
C GLY A 820 24.59 -8.90 -7.53
N LEU A 821 23.35 -8.90 -7.03
CA LEU A 821 22.43 -7.76 -7.02
C LEU A 821 22.38 -7.01 -5.68
N VAL A 822 23.01 -7.54 -4.64
CA VAL A 822 23.10 -6.89 -3.32
C VAL A 822 24.33 -6.00 -3.28
N ALA A 823 24.16 -4.74 -2.91
CA ALA A 823 25.29 -3.82 -2.71
C ALA A 823 25.77 -3.86 -1.25
N LEU A 824 24.85 -3.69 -0.29
CA LEU A 824 25.16 -3.59 1.13
C LEU A 824 24.23 -4.52 1.94
N MET A 825 24.82 -5.35 2.81
CA MET A 825 24.07 -6.19 3.75
C MET A 825 24.73 -6.19 5.13
N SER A 826 23.98 -5.85 6.18
CA SER A 826 24.49 -5.82 7.55
C SER A 826 23.60 -6.61 8.52
N ASN A 827 24.23 -7.27 9.50
CA ASN A 827 23.55 -7.86 10.66
C ASN A 827 23.20 -6.85 11.77
N GLN A 828 23.54 -5.58 11.57
CA GLN A 828 23.18 -4.47 12.44
C GLN A 828 22.59 -3.35 11.56
N VAL A 829 23.27 -2.20 11.49
CA VAL A 829 22.77 -0.97 10.84
C VAL A 829 23.48 -0.75 9.50
N VAL A 830 22.76 -0.22 8.51
CA VAL A 830 23.40 0.37 7.32
C VAL A 830 23.16 1.88 7.33
N ARG A 831 24.25 2.67 7.36
CA ARG A 831 24.22 4.13 7.27
C ARG A 831 24.75 4.61 5.94
N ILE A 832 23.96 5.41 5.25
CA ILE A 832 24.27 5.94 3.92
C ILE A 832 24.40 7.45 4.04
N GLY A 833 25.59 7.96 3.78
CA GLY A 833 25.88 9.38 3.93
C GLY A 833 25.41 10.20 2.74
N ALA A 834 25.59 11.51 2.91
CA ALA A 834 25.36 12.47 1.87
C ALA A 834 26.16 12.13 0.60
N CYS A 835 25.48 12.09 -0.55
CA CYS A 835 26.04 11.89 -1.89
C CYS A 835 26.54 10.49 -2.21
N ALA A 836 26.36 9.52 -1.32
CA ALA A 836 26.58 8.13 -1.67
C ALA A 836 25.65 7.74 -2.83
N GLN A 837 26.18 6.95 -3.75
CA GLN A 837 25.41 6.36 -4.83
C GLN A 837 25.55 4.85 -4.75
N ILE A 838 24.44 4.17 -4.47
CA ILE A 838 24.41 2.74 -4.26
C ILE A 838 23.57 2.12 -5.37
N TYR A 839 24.15 1.24 -6.17
CA TYR A 839 23.47 0.51 -7.23
C TYR A 839 23.41 -0.96 -6.85
N GLY A 840 22.24 -1.42 -6.42
CA GLY A 840 21.99 -2.73 -5.83
C GLY A 840 21.23 -2.63 -4.51
N ASP A 841 20.79 -3.77 -4.01
CA ASP A 841 19.96 -3.83 -2.82
C ASP A 841 20.72 -3.43 -1.55
N VAL A 842 20.01 -2.77 -0.62
CA VAL A 842 20.49 -2.37 0.70
C VAL A 842 19.64 -3.06 1.77
N LEU A 843 20.27 -3.94 2.55
CA LEU A 843 19.58 -4.82 3.49
C LEU A 843 20.21 -4.72 4.88
N ALA A 844 19.39 -4.50 5.90
CA ALA A 844 19.85 -4.43 7.29
C ALA A 844 19.02 -5.34 8.19
N ARG A 845 19.65 -6.04 9.12
CA ARG A 845 18.94 -6.81 10.14
C ARG A 845 18.31 -5.92 11.21
N SER A 846 18.92 -4.77 11.50
CA SER A 846 18.35 -3.75 12.40
C SER A 846 17.59 -2.67 11.61
N ASN A 847 18.28 -1.63 11.16
CA ASN A 847 17.67 -0.44 10.56
C ASN A 847 18.56 0.14 9.47
N VAL A 848 17.96 0.96 8.61
CA VAL A 848 18.69 1.73 7.59
C VAL A 848 18.54 3.22 7.87
N GLU A 849 19.66 3.93 7.78
CA GLU A 849 19.76 5.37 7.96
C GLU A 849 20.32 6.00 6.69
N GLY A 850 19.64 7.02 6.16
CA GLY A 850 20.05 7.78 5.00
C GLY A 850 20.08 9.27 5.32
N SER A 851 21.09 9.98 4.83
CA SER A 851 21.18 11.44 4.89
C SER A 851 21.53 12.02 3.53
N ALA A 852 21.07 13.25 3.25
CA ALA A 852 21.52 14.00 2.08
C ALA A 852 21.98 15.41 2.45
N ALA A 853 23.15 15.76 1.94
CA ALA A 853 23.72 17.10 1.93
C ALA A 853 24.82 17.14 0.87
N CYS A 854 24.43 17.37 -0.39
CA CYS A 854 25.37 17.55 -1.50
C CYS A 854 25.13 18.91 -2.11
N GLY A 855 26.15 19.76 -2.07
CA GLY A 855 26.15 20.95 -2.88
C GLY A 855 26.17 20.56 -4.36
N ILE A 856 25.12 20.96 -5.07
CA ILE A 856 25.02 21.09 -6.54
C ILE A 856 24.97 19.75 -7.31
N GLY A 857 23.77 19.39 -7.77
CA GLY A 857 23.48 18.25 -8.68
C GLY A 857 22.77 17.09 -7.98
N GLU A 858 21.61 16.66 -8.51
CA GLU A 858 20.73 15.60 -7.99
C GLU A 858 21.36 14.19 -8.04
N LYS A 859 22.50 13.98 -7.38
CA LYS A 859 23.33 12.78 -7.56
C LYS A 859 23.39 11.86 -6.34
N ASN A 860 22.65 12.07 -5.26
CA ASN A 860 22.47 11.03 -4.23
C ASN A 860 21.39 10.04 -4.72
N GLY A 861 21.62 8.73 -4.60
CA GLY A 861 20.60 7.74 -4.99
C GLY A 861 20.91 6.30 -4.59
N ILE A 862 19.88 5.59 -4.16
CA ILE A 862 19.88 4.14 -3.97
C ILE A 862 19.07 3.54 -5.12
N PHE A 863 19.72 2.80 -6.02
CA PHE A 863 19.13 2.16 -7.19
C PHE A 863 19.01 0.66 -6.94
N GLY A 864 18.00 0.29 -6.17
CA GLY A 864 17.82 -1.07 -5.65
C GLY A 864 16.73 -1.11 -4.59
N ASN A 865 16.37 -2.32 -4.17
CA ASN A 865 15.47 -2.46 -3.02
C ASN A 865 16.17 -2.04 -1.74
N ILE A 866 15.41 -1.51 -0.80
CA ILE A 866 15.90 -1.15 0.52
C ILE A 866 15.00 -1.79 1.56
N SER A 867 15.57 -2.48 2.54
CA SER A 867 14.77 -3.13 3.57
C SER A 867 15.48 -3.34 4.90
N SER A 868 14.69 -3.42 5.99
CA SER A 868 15.17 -3.71 7.33
C SER A 868 14.29 -4.70 8.11
N GLN A 869 14.91 -5.48 9.00
CA GLN A 869 14.23 -6.49 9.84
C GLN A 869 13.94 -6.00 11.29
N GLY A 870 14.48 -4.86 11.73
CA GLY A 870 14.14 -4.25 13.03
C GLY A 870 14.61 -5.03 14.25
N VAL A 871 15.56 -5.96 14.10
CA VAL A 871 16.17 -6.66 15.23
C VAL A 871 17.13 -5.69 15.93
N PRO A 872 16.92 -5.34 17.22
CA PRO A 872 17.74 -4.34 17.90
C PRO A 872 19.23 -4.71 17.83
N PRO A 873 20.12 -3.81 17.36
CA PRO A 873 21.53 -4.12 17.19
C PRO A 873 22.28 -4.06 18.53
N TYR A 874 21.71 -3.32 19.49
CA TYR A 874 22.24 -3.10 20.83
C TYR A 874 21.14 -3.40 21.85
N THR A 875 21.49 -4.10 22.92
CA THR A 875 20.59 -4.27 24.07
C THR A 875 20.24 -2.87 24.59
N SER A 876 18.96 -2.49 24.61
CA SER A 876 18.39 -1.24 25.15
C SER A 876 18.27 0.00 24.26
N VAL A 877 18.54 -0.04 22.94
CA VAL A 877 18.27 1.12 22.06
C VAL A 877 17.48 0.70 20.83
N GLN A 878 16.21 1.11 20.76
CA GLN A 878 15.41 0.98 19.54
C GLN A 878 15.85 2.08 18.58
N GLN A 879 16.58 1.71 17.53
CA GLN A 879 16.93 2.65 16.46
C GLN A 879 15.82 2.70 15.41
N HIS A 880 15.61 3.87 14.84
CA HIS A 880 14.56 4.11 13.85
C HIS A 880 15.15 4.00 12.44
N ASN A 881 14.33 3.58 11.46
CA ASN A 881 14.67 3.80 10.07
C ASN A 881 14.50 5.29 9.78
N THR A 882 15.56 5.95 9.34
CA THR A 882 15.53 7.40 9.08
C THR A 882 16.04 7.68 7.69
N MET A 883 15.21 8.32 6.86
CA MET A 883 15.58 8.79 5.54
C MET A 883 15.49 10.32 5.56
N GLY A 884 16.65 10.97 5.63
CA GLY A 884 16.78 12.41 5.71
C GLY A 884 16.54 13.12 4.38
N ALA A 885 16.51 14.45 4.45
CA ALA A 885 16.17 15.31 3.33
C ALA A 885 17.14 15.13 2.15
N GLY A 886 16.61 14.75 0.98
CA GLY A 886 17.36 14.55 -0.26
C GLY A 886 17.79 13.11 -0.57
N THR A 887 17.40 12.12 0.25
CA THR A 887 17.58 10.70 -0.09
C THR A 887 16.67 10.34 -1.26
N ASN A 888 17.24 9.80 -2.34
CA ASN A 888 16.48 9.30 -3.49
C ASN A 888 16.54 7.77 -3.53
N ILE A 889 15.38 7.12 -3.58
CA ILE A 889 15.22 5.68 -3.72
C ILE A 889 14.63 5.42 -5.10
N TYR A 890 15.40 4.75 -5.95
CA TYR A 890 15.02 4.36 -7.29
C TYR A 890 14.65 2.89 -7.30
N ILE A 891 13.38 2.61 -7.61
CA ILE A 891 12.88 1.27 -7.80
C ILE A 891 13.56 0.70 -9.06
N PRO A 892 14.32 -0.41 -8.93
CA PRO A 892 15.15 -0.90 -10.02
C PRO A 892 14.30 -1.51 -11.14
N LYS A 893 14.79 -1.43 -12.38
CA LYS A 893 14.23 -2.20 -13.51
C LYS A 893 14.21 -3.70 -13.20
N ASN A 894 13.27 -4.45 -13.80
CA ASN A 894 13.08 -5.88 -13.54
C ASN A 894 14.38 -6.72 -13.68
N GLU A 895 15.25 -6.41 -14.64
CA GLU A 895 16.53 -7.12 -14.82
C GLU A 895 17.52 -6.98 -13.64
N TYR A 896 17.29 -6.03 -12.73
CA TYR A 896 18.09 -5.78 -11.54
C TYR A 896 17.35 -6.08 -10.22
N LYS A 897 16.24 -6.83 -10.25
CA LYS A 897 15.51 -7.27 -9.05
C LYS A 897 16.00 -8.65 -8.59
N ASN A 898 16.31 -8.78 -7.30
CA ASN A 898 16.87 -9.99 -6.67
C ASN A 898 15.87 -11.16 -6.63
N LEU A 899 14.59 -10.83 -6.46
CA LEU A 899 13.47 -11.76 -6.55
C LEU A 899 12.70 -11.48 -7.82
N ASN A 900 13.35 -11.74 -8.96
CA ASN A 900 12.60 -12.01 -10.18
C ASN A 900 11.82 -13.30 -9.93
N LYS A 901 10.60 -13.17 -9.43
CA LYS A 901 9.56 -14.17 -9.67
C LYS A 901 9.31 -14.19 -11.18
N VAL A 902 10.25 -14.77 -11.92
CA VAL A 902 9.91 -15.65 -13.03
C VAL A 902 9.61 -16.99 -12.37
N ASP A 903 8.63 -16.99 -11.46
CA ASP A 903 7.81 -18.17 -11.37
C ASP A 903 7.09 -18.20 -12.71
N ASP A 904 6.98 -19.37 -13.32
CA ASP A 904 5.91 -19.65 -14.28
C ASP A 904 4.59 -19.32 -13.56
N VAL A 905 4.20 -18.05 -13.58
CA VAL A 905 2.89 -17.62 -13.14
C VAL A 905 1.97 -18.25 -14.17
N ASN A 906 1.33 -19.36 -13.79
CA ASN A 906 0.20 -19.89 -14.52
C ASN A 906 -0.69 -18.69 -14.85
N ALA A 907 -0.89 -18.44 -16.14
CA ALA A 907 -1.68 -17.32 -16.66
C ALA A 907 -3.13 -17.29 -16.12
N ASN A 908 -3.52 -18.33 -15.38
CA ASN A 908 -4.82 -18.57 -14.79
C ASN A 908 -5.16 -17.68 -13.57
N ASP A 909 -4.19 -16.98 -12.96
CA ASP A 909 -4.44 -16.29 -11.67
C ASP A 909 -4.99 -14.86 -11.77
N PHE A 910 -4.98 -14.20 -12.93
CA PHE A 910 -5.25 -12.75 -12.99
C PHE A 910 -6.10 -12.30 -14.18
N ILE A 911 -7.33 -12.79 -14.30
CA ILE A 911 -8.34 -12.16 -15.17
C ILE A 911 -9.24 -11.24 -14.35
N ALA A 912 -9.36 -9.99 -14.81
CA ALA A 912 -10.39 -9.05 -14.36
C ALA A 912 -11.36 -8.75 -15.50
N ILE A 913 -12.65 -8.67 -15.18
CA ILE A 913 -13.66 -8.17 -16.13
C ILE A 913 -13.57 -6.65 -16.13
N LYS A 914 -13.11 -6.06 -17.23
CA LYS A 914 -12.90 -4.60 -17.32
C LYS A 914 -14.19 -3.81 -17.49
N ASN A 915 -15.18 -4.35 -18.19
CA ASN A 915 -16.50 -3.74 -18.41
C ASN A 915 -17.57 -4.84 -18.58
N ALA A 916 -18.80 -4.52 -18.15
CA ALA A 916 -19.99 -5.28 -18.47
C ALA A 916 -21.00 -4.35 -19.18
N ASP A 917 -21.07 -4.44 -20.51
CA ASP A 917 -22.09 -3.71 -21.28
C ASP A 917 -23.38 -4.53 -21.29
N LEU A 918 -24.51 -3.87 -21.00
CA LEU A 918 -25.77 -4.53 -20.66
C LEU A 918 -26.89 -4.03 -21.57
N GLN A 919 -27.63 -4.96 -22.17
CA GLN A 919 -28.80 -4.66 -22.99
C GLN A 919 -30.01 -5.48 -22.54
N TRP A 920 -31.16 -4.82 -22.39
CA TRP A 920 -32.43 -5.48 -22.08
C TRP A 920 -32.95 -6.22 -23.31
N ALA A 921 -33.01 -7.54 -23.25
CA ALA A 921 -33.49 -8.37 -24.34
C ALA A 921 -34.88 -8.94 -23.98
N LYS A 922 -35.92 -8.15 -24.29
CA LYS A 922 -37.34 -8.55 -24.34
C LYS A 922 -38.05 -8.79 -22.99
N TYR A 923 -39.26 -8.23 -22.86
CA TYR A 923 -40.24 -8.57 -21.84
C TYR A 923 -41.19 -9.63 -22.40
N GLN A 924 -41.46 -10.70 -21.66
CA GLN A 924 -42.57 -11.63 -21.92
C GLN A 924 -43.43 -11.78 -20.68
#